data_AF-A0A2D9TCC8-F1
#
_entry.id   AF-A0A2D9TCC8-F1
#
_cell.length_a   1.000
_cell.length_b   1.000
_cell.length_c   1.000
_cell.angle_alpha   90.00
_cell.angle_beta   90.00
_cell.angle_gamma   90.00
#
_symmetry.space_group_name_H-M   'P 1'
#
loop_
_entity.id
_entity.type
_entity.pdbx_description
1 polymer ?
#
loop_
_entity_poly.entity_id
_entity_poly.type
_entity_poly.pdbx_seq_one_letter_code
_entity_poly.pdbx_strand_id
1 'polypeptide(L)'
;MVKPFRALALAPLLTFALACGDDGGGDGPACASSVDCDEGICIDGTCQVPDRPDAGPVRDAAPGEDMEPVDPDLGPDEPEDMGPPDMPPVDMGPGSTTDSDGDGISDLDEGATRPTPNDTDGDGTPDYLDEDSDDDGIPDMVEAGDTSISTPPVDSDFDGTPDYRDRDSDDNGVRDAIEGAGDADGDSILDYRDRDNDNDFLDDLLELAGMPASPPDHDGDGTPDYMDVDSDGDTIGDAYEEAADTDRDGTPDRFDLDTDGDGWTDAQEAGDADVLTPPVDTDGDGRPDFRDLDSDNDGLSDAAERTAGTSRTHADTDGDGVTDVVEVGAGTDPLNGSDNPRARGDFVFVVPYMGAPDPTRDTLQFATTLRKADVYFLVDTTGSMGGEIAALRSSLSGTIIPQVRARIADAWFGVGGFEDYPVGSWGGSGDIPFYQQSTMSSSVTTAQNAVNGLALGYGGDYPESLVPAIWSLATGTQIPYGQARPSCPAGRLGFACFRSDAVPVIVVITDAISHNYTPAAGDSFWATQGFTINYSGVSGPPPTYAQAITALNDLGARVVGISSQGSTPAGWQPRVRDMLLAISADTDTRDAGGSSAPFFFQIGADGTGLSTSVVDAIENAAEVPIDVSARAVDVVEPGETVDAVAAFVDFLETRVTAAPGLSCTTGFSVVDRPGIDADSVPDTFQAVPPGQPVCFDIIPKMNTTVMPTSMPQVFRARIDVLGDGFTPLDDREVYFLVPPVVTQDG
;
A
#
# COMPACT_ATOMS: atom_id res chain seq x y z
N MET A 1 -3.79 1.10 60.18
CA MET A 1 -4.70 2.12 60.73
C MET A 1 -5.87 2.24 59.77
N VAL A 2 -7.09 2.07 60.31
CA VAL A 2 -8.41 2.59 59.90
C VAL A 2 -8.65 2.76 58.38
N LYS A 3 -9.26 1.80 57.66
CA LYS A 3 -10.68 1.37 57.53
C LYS A 3 -11.48 2.05 56.39
N PRO A 4 -12.39 1.30 55.72
CA PRO A 4 -13.05 1.62 54.44
C PRO A 4 -14.52 2.08 54.59
N PHE A 5 -15.17 2.51 53.50
CA PHE A 5 -16.63 2.60 53.36
C PHE A 5 -17.02 2.14 51.95
N ARG A 6 -17.56 0.92 51.76
CA ARG A 6 -18.96 0.44 51.87
C ARG A 6 -19.93 1.01 50.82
N ALA A 7 -20.41 0.06 50.01
CA ALA A 7 -21.48 0.12 49.03
C ALA A 7 -22.82 0.67 49.57
N LEU A 8 -23.61 1.24 48.66
CA LEU A 8 -25.07 1.28 48.75
C LEU A 8 -25.66 1.02 47.36
N ALA A 9 -26.50 -0.01 47.26
CA ALA A 9 -27.33 -0.32 46.11
C ALA A 9 -28.64 0.47 46.17
N LEU A 10 -29.13 0.97 45.03
CA LEU A 10 -30.55 1.26 44.80
C LEU A 10 -30.81 1.40 43.28
N ALA A 11 -31.65 0.52 42.76
CA ALA A 11 -32.48 0.71 41.56
C ALA A 11 -33.95 0.76 42.02
N PRO A 12 -34.98 1.01 41.19
CA PRO A 12 -35.04 1.61 39.84
C PRO A 12 -36.11 2.75 39.75
N LEU A 13 -36.33 3.28 38.53
CA LEU A 13 -37.58 3.83 37.93
C LEU A 13 -37.49 5.25 37.33
N LEU A 14 -38.04 5.28 36.10
CA LEU A 14 -38.80 6.33 35.43
C LEU A 14 -38.05 7.29 34.47
N THR A 15 -38.11 6.88 33.20
CA THR A 15 -38.58 7.64 32.03
C THR A 15 -38.34 9.16 32.03
N PHE A 16 -37.49 9.62 31.11
CA PHE A 16 -37.79 10.76 30.25
C PHE A 16 -37.17 10.53 28.88
N ALA A 17 -38.02 10.43 27.87
CA ALA A 17 -37.65 10.60 26.49
C ALA A 17 -37.23 12.06 26.30
N LEU A 18 -36.05 12.29 25.74
CA LEU A 18 -35.71 13.53 25.08
C LEU A 18 -35.35 13.17 23.65
N ALA A 19 -36.26 13.53 22.75
CA ALA A 19 -35.98 13.72 21.36
C ALA A 19 -35.06 14.95 21.23
N CYS A 20 -33.89 14.77 20.65
CA CYS A 20 -33.38 15.74 19.66
C CYS A 20 -34.00 15.26 18.34
N GLY A 21 -34.77 16.06 17.62
CA GLY A 21 -34.36 17.40 17.20
C GLY A 21 -33.69 17.19 15.85
N ASP A 22 -34.54 16.95 14.87
CA ASP A 22 -34.25 16.71 13.46
C ASP A 22 -33.87 18.08 12.87
N ASP A 23 -32.57 18.38 12.92
CA ASP A 23 -31.98 19.56 12.30
C ASP A 23 -31.31 19.07 11.01
N GLY A 24 -32.00 19.28 9.88
CA GLY A 24 -31.69 18.67 8.60
C GLY A 24 -30.34 19.08 8.00
N GLY A 25 -29.40 18.14 8.00
CA GLY A 25 -28.36 17.99 6.98
C GLY A 25 -28.68 16.72 6.19
N GLY A 26 -28.85 16.83 4.88
CA GLY A 26 -29.19 15.68 4.03
C GLY A 26 -28.08 14.65 4.02
N ASP A 27 -28.45 13.38 4.14
CA ASP A 27 -27.55 12.25 3.87
C ASP A 27 -27.07 12.35 2.42
N GLY A 28 -25.81 12.71 2.20
CA GLY A 28 -25.18 12.61 0.89
C GLY A 28 -25.09 11.15 0.41
N PRO A 29 -24.87 10.91 -0.89
CA PRO A 29 -24.64 9.57 -1.41
C PRO A 29 -23.50 8.87 -0.65
N ALA A 30 -23.60 7.54 -0.56
CA ALA A 30 -22.58 6.74 0.11
C ALA A 30 -21.30 6.74 -0.74
N CYS A 31 -20.17 6.99 -0.09
CA CYS A 31 -18.87 7.08 -0.73
C CYS A 31 -17.87 6.15 -0.04
N ALA A 32 -16.93 5.60 -0.80
CA ALA A 32 -15.78 4.88 -0.25
C ALA A 32 -14.57 5.81 -0.11
N SER A 33 -14.53 6.87 -0.91
CA SER A 33 -13.47 7.87 -0.98
C SER A 33 -14.04 9.23 -1.42
N SER A 34 -13.26 10.30 -1.30
CA SER A 34 -13.71 11.65 -1.70
C SER A 34 -13.85 11.81 -3.22
N VAL A 35 -13.26 10.94 -4.04
CA VAL A 35 -13.46 10.93 -5.50
C VAL A 35 -14.83 10.39 -5.91
N ASP A 36 -15.55 9.71 -5.00
CA ASP A 36 -16.92 9.26 -5.22
C ASP A 36 -17.96 10.38 -5.00
N CYS A 37 -17.52 11.60 -4.67
CA CYS A 37 -18.38 12.72 -4.32
C CYS A 37 -18.34 13.80 -5.42
N ASP A 38 -19.43 13.93 -6.18
CA ASP A 38 -19.58 14.96 -7.22
C ASP A 38 -19.30 16.39 -6.69
N GLU A 39 -19.65 16.65 -5.41
CA GLU A 39 -19.22 17.85 -4.67
C GLU A 39 -18.98 17.50 -3.19
N GLY A 40 -17.84 17.93 -2.63
CA GLY A 40 -17.51 17.79 -1.20
C GLY A 40 -16.48 16.69 -0.88
N ILE A 41 -16.40 16.29 0.39
CA ILE A 41 -15.45 15.27 0.87
C ILE A 41 -16.20 14.11 1.55
N CYS A 42 -15.66 12.89 1.39
CA CYS A 42 -16.26 11.71 1.99
C CYS A 42 -15.93 11.65 3.49
N ILE A 43 -16.94 11.79 4.34
CA ILE A 43 -16.80 11.69 5.80
C ILE A 43 -17.75 10.60 6.30
N ASP A 44 -17.20 9.61 7.00
CA ASP A 44 -17.92 8.47 7.58
C ASP A 44 -18.81 7.70 6.56
N GLY A 45 -18.35 7.63 5.30
CA GLY A 45 -19.02 6.89 4.23
C GLY A 45 -20.18 7.64 3.57
N THR A 46 -20.25 8.96 3.75
CA THR A 46 -21.23 9.85 3.11
C THR A 46 -20.57 11.12 2.58
N CYS A 47 -20.96 11.57 1.38
CA CYS A 47 -20.45 12.81 0.81
C CYS A 47 -20.98 14.03 1.59
N GLN A 48 -20.08 14.90 2.05
CA GLN A 48 -20.42 16.10 2.80
C GLN A 48 -19.77 17.34 2.18
N VAL A 49 -20.58 18.39 1.96
CA VAL A 49 -20.09 19.69 1.48
C VAL A 49 -19.71 20.55 2.69
N PRO A 50 -18.53 21.17 2.76
CA PRO A 50 -18.12 21.99 3.90
C PRO A 50 -18.99 23.26 4.03
N ASP A 51 -19.71 23.40 5.14
CA ASP A 51 -20.47 24.63 5.43
C ASP A 51 -19.55 25.85 5.59
N ARG A 52 -19.78 26.90 4.80
CA ARG A 52 -19.12 28.21 4.96
C ARG A 52 -19.55 28.86 6.30
N PRO A 53 -18.64 29.54 7.03
CA PRO A 53 -18.99 30.19 8.30
C PRO A 53 -19.83 31.47 8.09
N ASP A 54 -21.04 31.43 8.66
CA ASP A 54 -21.98 32.52 9.01
C ASP A 54 -21.57 33.97 8.67
N ALA A 55 -22.27 34.57 7.68
CA ALA A 55 -22.54 36.00 7.63
C ALA A 55 -24.02 36.26 7.98
N GLY A 56 -24.24 37.13 8.98
CA GLY A 56 -25.54 37.36 9.61
C GLY A 56 -26.64 38.00 8.74
N PRO A 57 -27.85 38.20 9.32
CA PRO A 57 -29.10 38.06 8.58
C PRO A 57 -29.66 39.36 8.00
N VAL A 58 -30.19 39.30 6.78
CA VAL A 58 -31.14 40.30 6.26
C VAL A 58 -32.45 39.62 5.82
N ARG A 59 -33.46 39.95 6.63
CA ARG A 59 -34.93 39.84 6.57
C ARG A 59 -35.65 39.59 5.22
N ASP A 60 -36.61 38.66 5.33
CA ASP A 60 -37.99 38.63 4.81
C ASP A 60 -38.26 38.85 3.30
N ALA A 61 -38.70 37.78 2.60
CA ALA A 61 -40.05 37.68 2.03
C ALA A 61 -40.33 36.30 1.39
N ALA A 62 -41.58 35.85 1.52
CA ALA A 62 -42.13 34.55 1.11
C ALA A 62 -42.48 34.47 -0.41
N PRO A 63 -42.82 33.27 -0.94
CA PRO A 63 -42.69 32.90 -2.36
C PRO A 63 -43.99 33.05 -3.17
N GLY A 64 -43.86 33.14 -4.51
CA GLY A 64 -45.00 33.00 -5.41
C GLY A 64 -44.70 33.24 -6.89
N GLU A 65 -44.80 32.14 -7.65
CA GLU A 65 -45.39 32.00 -8.99
C GLU A 65 -44.50 32.06 -10.25
N ASP A 66 -44.54 30.91 -10.93
CA ASP A 66 -44.66 30.66 -12.38
C ASP A 66 -43.48 30.96 -13.31
N MET A 67 -42.71 29.88 -13.59
CA MET A 67 -41.78 29.78 -14.71
C MET A 67 -42.51 29.46 -16.03
N GLU A 68 -42.28 30.29 -17.05
CA GLU A 68 -42.16 29.90 -18.46
C GLU A 68 -40.84 30.48 -19.01
N PRO A 69 -40.25 29.91 -20.08
CA PRO A 69 -38.81 29.70 -20.21
C PRO A 69 -38.06 30.92 -20.73
N VAL A 70 -36.82 31.08 -20.25
CA VAL A 70 -35.85 32.08 -20.72
C VAL A 70 -34.71 31.34 -21.44
N ASP A 71 -34.30 31.96 -22.56
CA ASP A 71 -33.11 31.73 -23.38
C ASP A 71 -31.84 31.38 -22.58
N PRO A 72 -30.95 30.51 -23.09
CA PRO A 72 -29.62 30.31 -22.55
C PRO A 72 -28.62 31.17 -23.34
N ASP A 73 -28.28 32.35 -22.82
CA ASP A 73 -27.04 33.03 -23.20
C ASP A 73 -26.61 33.99 -22.08
N LEU A 74 -25.72 33.52 -21.21
CA LEU A 74 -24.92 34.34 -20.30
C LEU A 74 -23.58 33.63 -20.10
N GLY A 75 -22.61 33.99 -20.94
CA GLY A 75 -21.18 33.94 -20.63
C GLY A 75 -20.79 35.02 -19.59
N PRO A 76 -19.56 34.96 -19.07
CA PRO A 76 -19.14 35.66 -17.86
C PRO A 76 -18.86 37.15 -18.07
N ASP A 77 -18.86 37.86 -16.93
CA ASP A 77 -18.56 39.28 -16.79
C ASP A 77 -17.25 39.69 -17.49
N GLU A 78 -17.35 40.59 -18.47
CA GLU A 78 -16.20 41.35 -18.97
C GLU A 78 -15.59 42.18 -17.82
N PRO A 79 -14.25 42.29 -17.75
CA PRO A 79 -13.63 43.25 -16.86
C PRO A 79 -14.06 44.66 -17.27
N GLU A 80 -14.45 45.48 -16.29
CA GLU A 80 -14.67 46.91 -16.51
C GLU A 80 -13.37 47.52 -17.04
N ASP A 81 -13.32 47.74 -18.36
CA ASP A 81 -12.36 48.63 -19.00
C ASP A 81 -12.38 49.96 -18.25
N MET A 82 -11.26 50.24 -17.58
CA MET A 82 -11.01 51.55 -17.02
C MET A 82 -10.66 52.49 -18.17
N GLY A 83 -11.69 52.87 -18.91
CA GLY A 83 -11.60 53.87 -19.95
C GLY A 83 -10.87 55.13 -19.44
N PRO A 84 -10.12 55.80 -20.33
CA PRO A 84 -9.29 56.94 -19.96
C PRO A 84 -10.13 58.05 -19.31
N PRO A 85 -9.53 58.91 -18.47
CA PRO A 85 -10.26 59.89 -17.68
C PRO A 85 -11.07 60.84 -18.55
N ASP A 86 -12.38 60.78 -18.37
CA ASP A 86 -13.45 61.66 -18.87
C ASP A 86 -13.03 63.14 -18.87
N MET A 87 -12.48 63.62 -20.00
CA MET A 87 -12.21 65.03 -20.25
C MET A 87 -13.45 65.67 -20.88
N PRO A 88 -13.90 66.84 -20.39
CA PRO A 88 -15.14 67.44 -20.85
C PRO A 88 -15.02 67.86 -22.33
N PRO A 89 -16.10 67.77 -23.13
CA PRO A 89 -16.05 68.11 -24.54
C PRO A 89 -15.66 69.58 -24.69
N VAL A 90 -14.59 69.81 -25.45
CA VAL A 90 -14.20 71.16 -25.86
C VAL A 90 -15.15 71.57 -26.98
N ASP A 91 -16.22 72.28 -26.61
CA ASP A 91 -17.16 72.91 -27.56
C ASP A 91 -16.41 73.89 -28.48
N MET A 92 -16.16 73.45 -29.71
CA MET A 92 -15.54 74.23 -30.80
C MET A 92 -16.58 74.76 -31.82
N GLY A 93 -17.79 75.13 -31.41
CA GLY A 93 -18.68 75.95 -32.25
C GLY A 93 -19.10 75.34 -33.60
N PRO A 94 -19.80 76.09 -34.49
CA PRO A 94 -20.28 75.53 -35.75
C PRO A 94 -19.12 75.39 -36.73
N GLY A 95 -18.62 74.16 -36.89
CA GLY A 95 -17.60 73.80 -37.88
C GLY A 95 -17.98 74.24 -39.29
N SER A 96 -16.95 74.48 -40.10
CA SER A 96 -17.10 74.60 -41.55
C SER A 96 -17.79 73.32 -42.04
N THR A 97 -18.92 73.44 -42.74
CA THR A 97 -19.56 72.28 -43.39
C THR A 97 -18.92 72.00 -44.75
N THR A 98 -17.64 72.33 -44.91
CA THR A 98 -16.93 72.26 -46.18
C THR A 98 -15.86 71.20 -46.00
N ASP A 99 -15.89 70.28 -46.96
CA ASP A 99 -15.11 69.07 -47.12
C ASP A 99 -14.90 69.07 -48.65
N SER A 100 -13.66 69.34 -49.06
CA SER A 100 -13.35 69.82 -50.41
C SER A 100 -12.98 68.71 -51.39
N ASP A 101 -12.35 67.66 -50.90
CA ASP A 101 -12.00 66.38 -51.53
C ASP A 101 -13.10 65.32 -51.34
N GLY A 102 -13.92 65.42 -50.29
CA GLY A 102 -15.07 64.55 -50.05
C GLY A 102 -14.72 63.29 -49.27
N ASP A 103 -13.69 63.35 -48.43
CA ASP A 103 -13.13 62.22 -47.69
C ASP A 103 -13.90 61.94 -46.37
N GLY A 104 -14.64 62.93 -45.85
CA GLY A 104 -15.38 62.81 -44.59
C GLY A 104 -14.77 63.60 -43.44
N ILE A 105 -13.61 64.21 -43.65
CA ILE A 105 -12.94 65.15 -42.75
C ILE A 105 -13.34 66.58 -43.15
N SER A 106 -13.31 67.52 -42.20
CA SER A 106 -13.63 68.91 -42.52
C SER A 106 -12.37 69.71 -42.86
N ASP A 107 -12.47 70.63 -43.84
CA ASP A 107 -11.39 71.56 -44.21
C ASP A 107 -10.76 72.26 -42.97
N LEU A 108 -11.54 72.42 -41.89
CA LEU A 108 -11.08 73.04 -40.66
C LEU A 108 -10.10 72.14 -39.88
N ASP A 109 -10.40 70.85 -39.79
CA ASP A 109 -9.63 69.85 -39.05
C ASP A 109 -8.32 69.49 -39.77
N GLU A 110 -8.33 69.54 -41.11
CA GLU A 110 -7.15 69.43 -41.98
C GLU A 110 -6.30 70.71 -41.98
N GLY A 111 -6.85 71.81 -41.45
CA GLY A 111 -6.10 73.04 -41.22
C GLY A 111 -6.11 74.03 -42.38
N ALA A 112 -7.11 74.01 -43.26
CA ALA A 112 -7.29 74.96 -44.37
C ALA A 112 -7.34 76.44 -43.93
N THR A 113 -7.70 76.69 -42.66
CA THR A 113 -7.78 78.06 -42.11
C THR A 113 -6.44 78.61 -41.61
N ARG A 114 -5.37 77.80 -41.64
CA ARG A 114 -4.03 78.21 -41.21
C ARG A 114 -3.41 79.20 -42.23
N PRO A 115 -2.54 80.14 -41.79
CA PRO A 115 -1.86 81.08 -42.69
C PRO A 115 -1.03 80.40 -43.80
N THR A 116 -0.58 79.18 -43.51
CA THR A 116 -0.07 78.18 -44.44
C THR A 116 -0.87 76.92 -44.13
N PRO A 117 -1.71 76.43 -45.06
CA PRO A 117 -2.36 75.13 -44.93
C PRO A 117 -1.35 74.04 -44.60
N ASN A 118 -1.81 72.97 -43.92
CA ASN A 118 -0.99 71.78 -43.74
C ASN A 118 -0.79 71.10 -45.10
N ASP A 119 0.29 70.33 -45.18
CA ASP A 119 0.84 69.65 -46.37
C ASP A 119 1.79 68.62 -45.72
N THR A 120 1.17 67.52 -45.26
CA THR A 120 1.78 66.56 -44.31
C THR A 120 2.88 65.74 -44.96
N ASP A 121 2.65 65.26 -46.19
CA ASP A 121 3.64 64.54 -47.00
C ASP A 121 4.66 65.46 -47.72
N GLY A 122 4.31 66.73 -47.94
CA GLY A 122 5.14 67.73 -48.60
C GLY A 122 5.14 67.68 -50.13
N ASP A 123 4.14 67.07 -50.77
CA ASP A 123 4.04 67.02 -52.24
C ASP A 123 3.59 68.34 -52.87
N GLY A 124 3.04 69.24 -52.06
CA GLY A 124 2.56 70.57 -52.43
C GLY A 124 1.05 70.68 -52.65
N THR A 125 0.31 69.61 -52.42
CA THR A 125 -1.14 69.54 -52.24
C THR A 125 -1.42 69.71 -50.75
N PRO A 126 -2.21 70.72 -50.34
CA PRO A 126 -2.57 70.83 -48.94
C PRO A 126 -3.50 69.71 -48.50
N ASP A 127 -3.38 69.23 -47.25
CA ASP A 127 -4.19 68.13 -46.66
C ASP A 127 -5.68 68.22 -47.05
N TYR A 128 -6.33 69.38 -46.87
CA TYR A 128 -7.75 69.62 -47.23
C TYR A 128 -8.14 69.54 -48.73
N LEU A 129 -7.20 69.12 -49.58
CA LEU A 129 -7.39 68.83 -51.00
C LEU A 129 -6.64 67.57 -51.44
N ASP A 130 -6.01 66.88 -50.49
CA ASP A 130 -5.30 65.63 -50.71
C ASP A 130 -6.27 64.46 -50.51
N GLU A 131 -6.02 63.33 -51.16
CA GLU A 131 -6.84 62.12 -50.94
C GLU A 131 -6.12 61.11 -50.01
N ASP A 132 -4.86 61.40 -49.64
CA ASP A 132 -3.92 60.59 -48.86
C ASP A 132 -2.86 61.57 -48.30
N SER A 133 -3.17 62.21 -47.18
CA SER A 133 -2.46 63.38 -46.65
C SER A 133 -1.03 63.07 -46.19
N ASP A 134 -0.75 61.85 -45.78
CA ASP A 134 0.55 61.43 -45.27
C ASP A 134 1.33 60.51 -46.24
N ASP A 135 0.69 60.15 -47.37
CA ASP A 135 1.23 59.47 -48.56
C ASP A 135 1.74 58.06 -48.22
N ASP A 136 1.03 57.38 -47.31
CA ASP A 136 1.33 56.04 -46.81
C ASP A 136 0.60 54.94 -47.61
N GLY A 137 -0.45 55.31 -48.35
CA GLY A 137 -1.25 54.45 -49.22
C GLY A 137 -2.61 54.03 -48.67
N ILE A 138 -2.96 54.45 -47.45
CA ILE A 138 -4.32 54.43 -46.89
C ILE A 138 -4.95 55.80 -47.19
N PRO A 139 -6.16 55.85 -47.80
CA PRO A 139 -6.78 57.14 -48.09
C PRO A 139 -7.40 57.78 -46.84
N ASP A 140 -7.34 59.11 -46.74
CA ASP A 140 -7.89 59.90 -45.61
C ASP A 140 -9.35 59.54 -45.28
N MET A 141 -10.13 59.13 -46.29
CA MET A 141 -11.53 58.70 -46.11
C MET A 141 -11.71 57.39 -45.31
N VAL A 142 -10.66 56.58 -45.19
CA VAL A 142 -10.58 55.36 -44.38
C VAL A 142 -10.12 55.70 -42.97
N GLU A 143 -9.13 56.59 -42.86
CA GLU A 143 -8.56 57.07 -41.58
C GLU A 143 -9.41 58.14 -40.89
N ALA A 144 -10.44 58.68 -41.55
CA ALA A 144 -11.38 59.60 -40.92
C ALA A 144 -12.14 58.97 -39.74
N GLY A 145 -12.20 57.64 -39.65
CA GLY A 145 -12.92 56.87 -38.61
C GLY A 145 -14.45 56.84 -38.79
N ASP A 146 -15.04 57.91 -39.34
CA ASP A 146 -16.43 57.94 -39.77
C ASP A 146 -16.66 58.91 -40.97
N THR A 147 -17.91 59.08 -41.40
CA THR A 147 -18.26 59.93 -42.58
C THR A 147 -18.85 61.29 -42.19
N SER A 148 -18.76 61.64 -40.92
CA SER A 148 -19.33 62.84 -40.33
C SER A 148 -18.27 63.92 -40.20
N ILE A 149 -18.32 64.91 -41.10
CA ILE A 149 -17.52 66.15 -41.01
C ILE A 149 -17.76 67.01 -39.74
N SER A 150 -18.53 66.50 -38.77
CA SER A 150 -18.83 67.14 -37.50
C SER A 150 -18.27 66.40 -36.28
N THR A 151 -17.69 65.22 -36.48
CA THR A 151 -16.86 64.53 -35.49
C THR A 151 -15.40 64.94 -35.72
N PRO A 152 -14.60 65.10 -34.65
CA PRO A 152 -13.15 65.22 -34.80
C PRO A 152 -12.59 63.96 -35.48
N PRO A 153 -11.53 64.09 -36.29
CA PRO A 153 -10.78 62.93 -36.80
C PRO A 153 -10.33 62.02 -35.66
N VAL A 154 -10.26 60.72 -35.95
CA VAL A 154 -9.73 59.71 -35.02
C VAL A 154 -8.21 59.93 -34.84
N ASP A 155 -7.74 59.59 -33.64
CA ASP A 155 -6.38 59.74 -33.12
C ASP A 155 -6.21 58.54 -32.20
N SER A 156 -5.78 57.42 -32.79
CA SER A 156 -5.88 56.08 -32.21
C SER A 156 -4.89 55.87 -31.06
N ASP A 157 -3.70 56.45 -31.15
CA ASP A 157 -2.69 56.40 -30.10
C ASP A 157 -2.77 57.53 -29.06
N PHE A 158 -3.56 58.58 -29.34
CA PHE A 158 -3.76 59.79 -28.54
C PHE A 158 -2.50 60.67 -28.40
N ASP A 159 -1.58 60.65 -29.36
CA ASP A 159 -0.38 61.51 -29.37
C ASP A 159 -0.69 62.98 -29.78
N GLY A 160 -1.86 63.20 -30.37
CA GLY A 160 -2.36 64.48 -30.87
C GLY A 160 -2.18 64.69 -32.37
N THR A 161 -1.67 63.69 -33.09
CA THR A 161 -1.63 63.56 -34.55
C THR A 161 -2.75 62.61 -34.95
N PRO A 162 -3.81 63.09 -35.62
CA PRO A 162 -4.86 62.21 -36.11
C PRO A 162 -4.35 61.23 -37.16
N ASP A 163 -4.98 60.06 -37.25
CA ASP A 163 -4.58 58.91 -38.05
C ASP A 163 -4.25 59.29 -39.52
N TYR A 164 -5.11 60.06 -40.21
CA TYR A 164 -4.87 60.54 -41.60
C TYR A 164 -3.59 61.41 -41.80
N ARG A 165 -2.85 61.70 -40.72
CA ARG A 165 -1.58 62.42 -40.74
C ARG A 165 -0.47 61.70 -39.98
N ASP A 166 -0.78 60.55 -39.42
CA ASP A 166 0.17 59.71 -38.72
C ASP A 166 0.56 58.52 -39.60
N ARG A 167 1.83 58.11 -39.53
CA ARG A 167 2.36 57.01 -40.33
C ARG A 167 2.48 55.69 -39.53
N ASP A 168 2.00 55.72 -38.30
CA ASP A 168 2.11 54.71 -37.24
C ASP A 168 0.98 54.99 -36.24
N SER A 169 -0.28 54.84 -36.68
CA SER A 169 -1.47 55.37 -35.99
C SER A 169 -1.76 54.75 -34.62
N ASP A 170 -1.25 53.55 -34.34
CA ASP A 170 -1.39 52.87 -33.05
C ASP A 170 -0.12 52.97 -32.16
N ASP A 171 0.97 53.47 -32.74
CA ASP A 171 2.31 53.72 -32.17
C ASP A 171 3.04 52.41 -31.76
N ASN A 172 2.74 51.29 -32.43
CA ASN A 172 3.40 49.99 -32.19
C ASN A 172 4.81 49.91 -32.84
N GLY A 173 5.12 50.84 -33.75
CA GLY A 173 6.42 50.98 -34.40
C GLY A 173 6.51 50.36 -35.80
N VAL A 174 5.48 49.64 -36.24
CA VAL A 174 5.22 49.26 -37.64
C VAL A 174 4.77 50.54 -38.36
N ARG A 175 4.22 50.46 -39.55
CA ARG A 175 3.75 51.65 -40.25
C ARG A 175 2.47 51.24 -40.91
N ASP A 176 1.54 52.17 -40.94
CA ASP A 176 0.24 52.04 -41.56
C ASP A 176 0.35 51.54 -43.01
N ALA A 177 1.34 52.03 -43.77
CA ALA A 177 1.67 51.54 -45.11
C ALA A 177 2.04 50.04 -45.23
N ILE A 178 2.46 49.39 -44.13
CA ILE A 178 2.84 47.97 -44.03
C ILE A 178 1.65 47.14 -43.55
N GLU A 179 0.97 47.57 -42.49
CA GLU A 179 -0.24 46.91 -41.95
C GLU A 179 -1.41 47.01 -42.94
N GLY A 180 -1.66 48.23 -43.42
CA GLY A 180 -2.73 48.56 -44.33
C GLY A 180 -4.10 48.59 -43.65
N ALA A 181 -5.13 48.85 -44.46
CA ALA A 181 -6.52 48.88 -43.99
C ALA A 181 -7.17 47.48 -43.93
N GLY A 182 -6.42 46.47 -43.46
CA GLY A 182 -6.93 45.14 -43.13
C GLY A 182 -7.78 45.16 -41.85
N ASP A 183 -8.32 44.01 -41.50
CA ASP A 183 -9.15 43.75 -40.32
C ASP A 183 -8.97 42.26 -40.02
N ALA A 184 -7.81 41.92 -39.45
CA ALA A 184 -7.32 40.55 -39.33
C ALA A 184 -8.20 39.69 -38.42
N ASP A 185 -8.65 40.24 -37.29
CA ASP A 185 -9.51 39.57 -36.31
C ASP A 185 -11.04 39.76 -36.59
N GLY A 186 -11.43 40.77 -37.36
CA GLY A 186 -12.81 41.05 -37.72
C GLY A 186 -13.59 41.85 -36.66
N ASP A 187 -12.95 42.51 -35.70
CA ASP A 187 -13.63 43.29 -34.66
C ASP A 187 -14.09 44.69 -35.12
N SER A 188 -13.74 45.07 -36.36
CA SER A 188 -14.01 46.36 -37.02
C SER A 188 -13.11 47.54 -36.63
N ILE A 189 -12.09 47.30 -35.83
CA ILE A 189 -10.87 48.09 -35.81
C ILE A 189 -10.02 47.61 -37.02
N LEU A 190 -9.13 48.46 -37.54
CA LEU A 190 -8.38 48.13 -38.76
C LEU A 190 -6.92 48.02 -38.36
N ASP A 191 -6.19 47.07 -38.94
CA ASP A 191 -4.84 46.68 -38.52
C ASP A 191 -3.87 47.86 -38.29
N TYR A 192 -3.93 48.92 -39.12
CA TYR A 192 -3.04 50.10 -38.95
C TYR A 192 -3.29 50.93 -37.68
N ARG A 193 -4.42 50.72 -37.00
CA ARG A 193 -4.85 51.49 -35.82
C ARG A 193 -5.33 50.59 -34.68
N ASP A 194 -5.17 49.29 -34.85
CA ASP A 194 -5.49 48.29 -33.84
C ASP A 194 -4.20 47.93 -33.09
N ARG A 195 -4.31 47.62 -31.80
CA ARG A 195 -3.15 47.34 -30.93
C ARG A 195 -3.02 45.86 -30.58
N ASP A 196 -3.95 45.06 -31.06
CA ASP A 196 -4.10 43.63 -30.81
C ASP A 196 -4.75 43.04 -32.07
N ASN A 197 -3.96 42.97 -33.15
CA ASN A 197 -4.49 42.78 -34.51
C ASN A 197 -5.13 41.40 -34.73
N ASP A 198 -4.85 40.43 -33.88
CA ASP A 198 -5.41 39.08 -33.92
C ASP A 198 -6.33 38.75 -32.73
N ASN A 199 -6.46 39.68 -31.77
CA ASN A 199 -7.39 39.69 -30.65
C ASN A 199 -7.18 38.51 -29.70
N ASP A 200 -5.90 38.19 -29.47
CA ASP A 200 -5.46 37.14 -28.56
C ASP A 200 -5.18 37.67 -27.14
N PHE A 201 -5.39 38.98 -26.90
CA PHE A 201 -5.14 39.71 -25.66
C PHE A 201 -3.65 40.01 -25.35
N LEU A 202 -2.75 39.72 -26.28
CA LEU A 202 -1.42 40.30 -26.32
C LEU A 202 -1.47 41.64 -27.09
N ASP A 203 -0.46 42.46 -26.89
CA ASP A 203 -0.41 43.79 -27.51
C ASP A 203 0.69 43.69 -28.57
N ASP A 204 0.43 44.12 -29.80
CA ASP A 204 1.35 44.03 -30.93
C ASP A 204 2.76 44.54 -30.56
N LEU A 205 2.84 45.57 -29.71
CA LEU A 205 4.10 46.13 -29.21
C LEU A 205 4.96 45.10 -28.45
N LEU A 206 4.33 44.17 -27.72
CA LEU A 206 4.97 43.07 -27.01
C LEU A 206 5.51 42.01 -27.97
N GLU A 207 4.71 41.61 -28.96
CA GLU A 207 5.03 40.54 -29.91
C GLU A 207 6.07 40.98 -30.95
N LEU A 208 5.99 42.23 -31.39
CA LEU A 208 7.00 42.84 -32.24
C LEU A 208 8.40 42.84 -31.60
N ALA A 209 8.49 42.76 -30.26
CA ALA A 209 9.73 42.71 -29.49
C ALA A 209 10.76 43.80 -29.89
N GLY A 210 10.28 44.95 -30.35
CA GLY A 210 11.10 46.07 -30.85
C GLY A 210 11.77 45.83 -32.22
N MET A 211 11.23 44.93 -33.05
CA MET A 211 11.73 44.60 -34.40
C MET A 211 10.75 44.93 -35.55
N PRO A 212 10.10 46.11 -35.60
CA PRO A 212 9.04 46.37 -36.59
C PRO A 212 9.49 46.40 -38.05
N ALA A 213 10.79 46.56 -38.33
CA ALA A 213 11.31 46.51 -39.70
C ALA A 213 11.47 45.08 -40.26
N SER A 214 11.31 44.08 -39.41
CA SER A 214 11.34 42.66 -39.73
C SER A 214 10.57 41.95 -38.61
N PRO A 215 9.23 42.07 -38.59
CA PRO A 215 8.40 41.43 -37.58
C PRO A 215 8.77 39.95 -37.44
N PRO A 216 8.79 39.43 -36.19
CA PRO A 216 8.88 38.00 -35.93
C PRO A 216 7.79 37.20 -36.66
N ASP A 217 8.10 35.94 -36.92
CA ASP A 217 7.29 34.92 -37.63
C ASP A 217 7.92 33.59 -37.19
N HIS A 218 7.53 33.10 -36.01
CA HIS A 218 8.21 31.98 -35.34
C HIS A 218 7.92 30.63 -36.01
N ASP A 219 6.71 30.41 -36.51
CA ASP A 219 6.31 29.18 -37.20
C ASP A 219 6.74 29.16 -38.69
N GLY A 220 6.98 30.33 -39.29
CA GLY A 220 7.44 30.51 -40.66
C GLY A 220 6.35 30.33 -41.72
N ASP A 221 5.07 30.47 -41.38
CA ASP A 221 3.94 30.34 -42.30
C ASP A 221 3.72 31.59 -43.16
N GLY A 222 4.29 32.71 -42.73
CA GLY A 222 4.27 34.01 -43.40
C GLY A 222 3.28 35.02 -42.82
N THR A 223 2.56 34.66 -41.75
CA THR A 223 1.82 35.54 -40.85
C THR A 223 2.79 35.98 -39.75
N PRO A 224 3.02 37.28 -39.54
CA PRO A 224 3.82 37.73 -38.41
C PRO A 224 3.13 37.43 -37.08
N ASP A 225 3.90 37.20 -36.01
CA ASP A 225 3.39 36.88 -34.67
C ASP A 225 2.26 37.83 -34.21
N TYR A 226 2.44 39.15 -34.35
CA TYR A 226 1.43 40.17 -33.97
C TYR A 226 0.12 40.12 -34.79
N MET A 227 -0.01 39.19 -35.73
CA MET A 227 -1.22 38.94 -36.52
C MET A 227 -1.58 37.45 -36.53
N ASP A 228 -0.98 36.66 -35.63
CA ASP A 228 -1.09 35.22 -35.56
C ASP A 228 -1.38 34.73 -34.13
N VAL A 229 -2.61 34.27 -33.93
CA VAL A 229 -3.13 33.78 -32.63
C VAL A 229 -2.41 32.55 -32.05
N ASP A 230 -1.46 31.97 -32.80
CA ASP A 230 -0.66 30.78 -32.48
C ASP A 230 0.74 30.94 -33.13
N SER A 231 1.59 31.75 -32.50
CA SER A 231 2.86 32.26 -33.04
C SER A 231 3.85 31.17 -33.47
N ASP A 232 3.82 30.00 -32.84
CA ASP A 232 4.73 28.89 -33.15
C ASP A 232 4.05 27.69 -33.83
N GLY A 233 2.74 27.79 -34.07
CA GLY A 233 1.94 26.89 -34.89
C GLY A 233 1.76 25.52 -34.25
N ASP A 234 1.74 25.46 -32.92
CA ASP A 234 1.69 24.23 -32.14
C ASP A 234 0.28 23.84 -31.70
N THR A 235 -0.74 24.61 -32.07
CA THR A 235 -2.17 24.41 -31.76
C THR A 235 -2.62 24.84 -30.36
N ILE A 236 -1.73 25.38 -29.55
CA ILE A 236 -2.06 26.16 -28.37
C ILE A 236 -2.00 27.63 -28.79
N GLY A 237 -2.98 28.42 -28.34
CA GLY A 237 -2.99 29.85 -28.66
C GLY A 237 -2.15 30.65 -27.68
N ASP A 238 -1.49 31.69 -28.18
CA ASP A 238 -0.62 32.61 -27.43
C ASP A 238 -1.29 33.16 -26.15
N ALA A 239 -2.60 33.38 -26.20
CA ALA A 239 -3.45 33.76 -25.07
C ALA A 239 -3.38 32.80 -23.85
N TYR A 240 -3.13 31.51 -24.09
CA TYR A 240 -3.01 30.46 -23.07
C TYR A 240 -1.57 30.25 -22.60
N GLU A 241 -0.59 30.60 -23.43
CA GLU A 241 0.84 30.46 -23.15
C GLU A 241 1.44 31.72 -22.50
N GLU A 242 0.88 32.88 -22.78
CA GLU A 242 1.28 34.16 -22.21
C GLU A 242 2.80 34.47 -22.42
N ALA A 243 3.43 35.13 -21.45
CA ALA A 243 4.86 35.43 -21.43
C ALA A 243 5.64 34.53 -20.44
N ALA A 244 5.11 33.34 -20.14
CA ALA A 244 5.76 32.35 -19.29
C ALA A 244 6.99 31.72 -19.97
N ASP A 245 7.79 31.02 -19.18
CA ASP A 245 8.98 30.24 -19.59
C ASP A 245 9.07 29.09 -18.57
N THR A 246 8.26 28.06 -18.83
CA THR A 246 7.92 26.99 -17.88
C THR A 246 9.15 26.15 -17.53
N ASP A 247 9.91 25.71 -18.52
CA ASP A 247 11.11 24.89 -18.32
C ASP A 247 12.41 25.69 -18.06
N ARG A 248 12.35 27.02 -18.26
CA ARG A 248 13.45 27.98 -18.05
C ARG A 248 14.62 27.80 -19.01
N ASP A 249 14.37 27.32 -20.23
CA ASP A 249 15.39 27.21 -21.27
C ASP A 249 15.74 28.57 -21.92
N GLY A 250 14.86 29.57 -21.71
CA GLY A 250 14.98 30.94 -22.19
C GLY A 250 14.16 31.24 -23.45
N THR A 251 13.37 30.29 -23.91
CA THR A 251 12.31 30.43 -24.91
C THR A 251 10.98 30.61 -24.16
N PRO A 252 10.26 31.72 -24.36
CA PRO A 252 8.91 31.85 -23.82
C PRO A 252 7.98 30.75 -24.32
N ASP A 253 7.01 30.33 -23.50
CA ASP A 253 6.08 29.21 -23.81
C ASP A 253 5.45 29.35 -25.20
N ARG A 254 4.90 30.53 -25.57
CA ARG A 254 4.31 30.81 -26.91
C ARG A 254 5.23 30.66 -28.13
N PHE A 255 6.50 30.35 -27.89
CA PHE A 255 7.52 30.12 -28.92
C PHE A 255 8.24 28.77 -28.73
N ASP A 256 7.77 27.93 -27.80
CA ASP A 256 8.39 26.68 -27.38
C ASP A 256 7.48 25.47 -27.61
N LEU A 257 7.87 24.64 -28.58
CA LEU A 257 7.12 23.46 -29.01
C LEU A 257 7.15 22.27 -28.02
N ASP A 258 7.73 22.43 -26.82
CA ASP A 258 7.90 21.43 -25.74
C ASP A 258 8.03 22.20 -24.40
N THR A 259 6.99 22.94 -24.02
CA THR A 259 6.98 23.96 -22.95
C THR A 259 7.46 23.44 -21.59
N ASP A 260 7.22 22.18 -21.26
CA ASP A 260 7.65 21.57 -19.99
C ASP A 260 8.94 20.73 -20.10
N GLY A 261 9.45 20.56 -21.34
CA GLY A 261 10.71 19.89 -21.64
C GLY A 261 10.70 18.39 -21.35
N ASP A 262 9.54 17.76 -21.27
CA ASP A 262 9.40 16.33 -21.04
C ASP A 262 9.64 15.51 -22.34
N GLY A 263 9.57 16.17 -23.50
CA GLY A 263 9.79 15.64 -24.84
C GLY A 263 8.54 15.09 -25.56
N TRP A 264 7.35 15.39 -25.07
CA TRP A 264 6.10 15.46 -25.83
C TRP A 264 6.02 16.89 -26.36
N THR A 265 5.40 17.07 -27.52
CA THR A 265 5.23 18.43 -28.03
C THR A 265 3.90 18.97 -27.57
N ASP A 266 3.81 20.26 -27.33
CA ASP A 266 2.60 20.99 -26.97
C ASP A 266 1.41 20.67 -27.91
N ALA A 267 1.65 20.52 -29.22
CA ALA A 267 0.65 20.04 -30.17
C ALA A 267 0.04 18.65 -29.90
N GLN A 268 0.75 17.78 -29.16
CA GLN A 268 0.26 16.49 -28.72
C GLN A 268 -0.52 16.59 -27.40
N GLU A 269 -0.46 17.75 -26.75
CA GLU A 269 -0.89 18.05 -25.39
C GLU A 269 -1.94 19.16 -25.34
N ALA A 270 -2.19 19.86 -26.44
CA ALA A 270 -3.28 20.80 -26.63
C ALA A 270 -4.66 20.14 -26.46
N GLY A 271 -4.76 18.85 -26.82
CA GLY A 271 -5.99 18.06 -26.73
C GLY A 271 -6.85 18.08 -28.00
N ASP A 272 -6.85 19.19 -28.73
CA ASP A 272 -7.33 19.25 -30.12
C ASP A 272 -6.49 20.22 -30.98
N ALA A 273 -7.07 20.84 -32.01
CA ALA A 273 -6.35 21.72 -32.93
C ALA A 273 -7.07 23.08 -33.12
N ASP A 274 -8.06 23.35 -32.28
CA ASP A 274 -8.78 24.62 -32.21
C ASP A 274 -8.12 25.47 -31.14
N VAL A 275 -7.26 26.41 -31.58
CA VAL A 275 -6.46 27.32 -30.72
C VAL A 275 -7.31 28.15 -29.76
N LEU A 276 -8.62 28.26 -30.00
CA LEU A 276 -9.56 28.96 -29.14
C LEU A 276 -10.16 28.08 -28.04
N THR A 277 -9.84 26.78 -28.04
CA THR A 277 -10.25 25.87 -26.98
C THR A 277 -9.21 25.89 -25.84
N PRO A 278 -9.66 25.97 -24.57
CA PRO A 278 -8.73 25.83 -23.46
C PRO A 278 -7.95 24.52 -23.56
N PRO A 279 -6.60 24.55 -23.41
CA PRO A 279 -5.78 23.35 -23.44
C PRO A 279 -6.26 22.29 -22.45
N VAL A 280 -6.11 21.01 -22.81
CA VAL A 280 -6.55 19.91 -21.95
C VAL A 280 -5.76 19.90 -20.63
N ASP A 281 -6.48 19.62 -19.55
CA ASP A 281 -5.97 19.37 -18.21
C ASP A 281 -6.54 18.01 -17.79
N THR A 282 -5.72 16.96 -17.94
CA THR A 282 -6.14 15.56 -17.84
C THR A 282 -6.59 15.18 -16.44
N ASP A 283 -5.92 15.69 -15.40
CA ASP A 283 -6.20 15.36 -13.99
C ASP A 283 -7.06 16.41 -13.26
N GLY A 284 -7.23 17.58 -13.85
CA GLY A 284 -8.05 18.67 -13.33
C GLY A 284 -7.41 19.42 -12.16
N ASP A 285 -6.09 19.40 -12.01
CA ASP A 285 -5.38 20.11 -10.94
C ASP A 285 -5.24 21.63 -11.20
N GLY A 286 -5.61 22.07 -12.41
CA GLY A 286 -5.56 23.46 -12.87
C GLY A 286 -4.30 23.78 -13.67
N ARG A 287 -3.46 22.80 -13.98
CA ARG A 287 -2.30 22.91 -14.86
C ARG A 287 -2.54 22.10 -16.14
N PRO A 288 -2.59 22.75 -17.31
CA PRO A 288 -2.78 22.02 -18.56
C PRO A 288 -1.63 21.05 -18.86
N ASP A 289 -1.90 20.02 -19.67
CA ASP A 289 -0.97 18.94 -19.99
C ASP A 289 0.36 19.42 -20.60
N PHE A 290 0.36 20.40 -21.52
CA PHE A 290 1.61 21.00 -22.08
C PHE A 290 2.45 21.72 -21.00
N ARG A 291 1.78 22.06 -19.92
CA ARG A 291 2.29 22.47 -18.61
C ARG A 291 3.09 21.36 -17.95
N ASP A 292 2.49 20.18 -17.90
CA ASP A 292 2.56 19.22 -16.82
C ASP A 292 3.40 17.97 -17.09
N LEU A 293 4.47 17.84 -16.30
CA LEU A 293 5.38 16.70 -16.34
C LEU A 293 4.73 15.35 -15.91
N ASP A 294 3.51 15.33 -15.38
CA ASP A 294 2.74 14.15 -14.94
C ASP A 294 1.24 14.37 -15.18
N SER A 295 0.83 14.38 -16.45
CA SER A 295 -0.50 14.81 -16.93
C SER A 295 -1.69 14.10 -16.24
N ASP A 296 -1.53 12.84 -15.81
CA ASP A 296 -2.59 12.11 -15.12
C ASP A 296 -2.37 11.94 -13.59
N ASN A 297 -1.29 12.54 -13.08
CA ASN A 297 -0.89 12.57 -11.68
C ASN A 297 -0.86 11.18 -11.00
N ASP A 298 -0.56 10.11 -11.76
CA ASP A 298 -0.40 8.76 -11.19
C ASP A 298 0.96 8.60 -10.46
N GLY A 299 1.88 9.53 -10.67
CA GLY A 299 3.22 9.53 -10.10
C GLY A 299 4.27 8.92 -11.02
N LEU A 300 3.98 8.63 -12.28
CA LEU A 300 4.93 8.27 -13.31
C LEU A 300 4.94 9.38 -14.37
N SER A 301 5.92 10.27 -14.30
CA SER A 301 6.04 11.40 -15.25
C SER A 301 5.90 10.97 -16.72
N ASP A 302 5.31 11.83 -17.53
CA ASP A 302 5.04 11.65 -18.96
C ASP A 302 6.28 11.19 -19.78
N ALA A 303 7.45 11.72 -19.46
CA ALA A 303 8.73 11.30 -20.04
C ALA A 303 9.11 9.83 -19.68
N ALA A 304 8.80 9.41 -18.45
CA ALA A 304 9.01 8.05 -17.98
C ALA A 304 7.99 7.08 -18.58
N GLU A 305 6.76 7.52 -18.77
CA GLU A 305 5.72 6.75 -19.46
C GLU A 305 6.04 6.50 -20.92
N ARG A 306 6.56 7.51 -21.63
CA ARG A 306 7.08 7.32 -22.99
C ARG A 306 8.13 6.22 -23.06
N THR A 307 8.93 6.08 -21.99
CA THR A 307 9.92 5.00 -21.85
C THR A 307 9.27 3.65 -21.51
N ALA A 308 8.23 3.64 -20.67
CA ALA A 308 7.47 2.45 -20.29
C ALA A 308 6.52 1.97 -21.41
N GLY A 309 6.15 2.86 -22.34
CA GLY A 309 5.12 2.65 -23.35
C GLY A 309 3.69 2.82 -22.84
N THR A 310 3.51 3.45 -21.68
CA THR A 310 2.21 3.73 -21.03
C THR A 310 1.61 5.04 -21.57
N SER A 311 0.45 5.41 -21.05
CA SER A 311 -0.37 6.51 -21.53
C SER A 311 -0.41 7.66 -20.53
N ARG A 312 0.17 8.81 -20.91
CA ARG A 312 0.13 10.06 -20.13
C ARG A 312 -1.20 10.62 -19.71
N THR A 313 -2.26 10.13 -20.33
CA THR A 313 -3.62 10.58 -20.01
C THR A 313 -4.41 9.56 -19.18
N HIS A 314 -3.77 8.46 -18.76
CA HIS A 314 -4.43 7.33 -18.12
C HIS A 314 -3.52 6.64 -17.10
N ALA A 315 -3.76 6.93 -15.83
CA ALA A 315 -3.04 6.36 -14.68
C ALA A 315 -2.95 4.82 -14.63
N ASP A 316 -3.80 4.12 -15.39
CA ASP A 316 -3.82 2.67 -15.56
C ASP A 316 -4.04 2.38 -17.06
N THR A 317 -2.95 2.20 -17.80
CA THR A 317 -2.97 2.09 -19.26
C THR A 317 -3.78 0.89 -19.76
N ASP A 318 -3.79 -0.22 -19.04
CA ASP A 318 -4.46 -1.45 -19.47
C ASP A 318 -5.84 -1.71 -18.81
N GLY A 319 -6.18 -0.91 -17.81
CA GLY A 319 -7.48 -0.82 -17.18
C GLY A 319 -7.80 -1.99 -16.25
N ASP A 320 -6.80 -2.62 -15.63
CA ASP A 320 -6.97 -3.74 -14.72
C ASP A 320 -7.19 -3.36 -13.24
N GLY A 321 -7.04 -2.07 -12.93
CA GLY A 321 -7.21 -1.45 -11.62
C GLY A 321 -5.91 -1.30 -10.83
N VAL A 322 -4.73 -1.47 -11.43
CA VAL A 322 -3.41 -1.19 -10.87
C VAL A 322 -2.75 -0.08 -11.70
N THR A 323 -2.20 0.95 -11.05
CA THR A 323 -1.62 2.08 -11.77
C THR A 323 -0.26 1.75 -12.38
N ASP A 324 0.11 2.48 -13.44
CA ASP A 324 1.33 2.24 -14.20
C ASP A 324 2.59 2.41 -13.33
N VAL A 325 2.60 3.43 -12.45
CA VAL A 325 3.69 3.60 -11.47
C VAL A 325 3.89 2.37 -10.56
N VAL A 326 2.79 1.70 -10.19
CA VAL A 326 2.82 0.50 -9.33
C VAL A 326 3.39 -0.69 -10.08
N GLU A 327 3.00 -0.86 -11.33
CA GLU A 327 3.46 -1.97 -12.17
C GLU A 327 4.92 -1.84 -12.56
N VAL A 328 5.33 -0.65 -13.00
CA VAL A 328 6.73 -0.32 -13.29
C VAL A 328 7.59 -0.55 -12.05
N GLY A 329 7.13 -0.09 -10.88
CA GLY A 329 7.82 -0.32 -9.62
C GLY A 329 7.91 -1.81 -9.24
N ALA A 330 6.83 -2.56 -9.39
CA ALA A 330 6.77 -3.99 -9.09
C ALA A 330 7.48 -4.87 -10.13
N GLY A 331 7.85 -4.31 -11.29
CA GLY A 331 8.45 -5.03 -12.41
C GLY A 331 7.45 -5.96 -13.12
N THR A 332 6.19 -5.54 -13.17
CA THR A 332 5.13 -6.17 -13.98
C THR A 332 4.96 -5.40 -15.30
N ASP A 333 4.03 -5.82 -16.16
CA ASP A 333 3.88 -5.29 -17.52
C ASP A 333 2.64 -4.39 -17.60
N PRO A 334 2.78 -3.05 -17.58
CA PRO A 334 1.65 -2.11 -17.50
C PRO A 334 0.75 -2.08 -18.74
N LEU A 335 1.09 -2.87 -19.76
CA LEU A 335 0.32 -2.99 -21.00
C LEU A 335 -0.45 -4.31 -21.09
N ASN A 336 -0.50 -5.07 -19.99
CA ASN A 336 -1.07 -6.41 -19.94
C ASN A 336 -1.73 -6.70 -18.59
N GLY A 337 -3.05 -6.47 -18.53
CA GLY A 337 -3.83 -6.56 -17.30
C GLY A 337 -3.99 -7.96 -16.67
N SER A 338 -3.24 -8.95 -17.16
CA SER A 338 -3.09 -10.27 -16.55
C SER A 338 -1.73 -10.46 -15.86
N ASP A 339 -0.79 -9.53 -16.05
CA ASP A 339 0.51 -9.51 -15.40
C ASP A 339 0.64 -8.26 -14.54
N ASN A 340 -0.06 -8.26 -13.40
CA ASN A 340 0.00 -7.20 -12.40
C ASN A 340 0.30 -7.79 -11.00
N PRO A 341 0.78 -6.98 -10.02
CA PRO A 341 1.12 -7.47 -8.69
C PRO A 341 -0.08 -8.11 -7.97
N ARG A 342 -1.30 -7.57 -8.10
CA ARG A 342 -2.49 -8.14 -7.44
C ARG A 342 -2.83 -9.53 -7.98
N ALA A 343 -2.69 -9.77 -9.28
CA ALA A 343 -2.90 -11.07 -9.93
C ALA A 343 -1.86 -12.11 -9.51
N ARG A 344 -0.63 -11.67 -9.20
CA ARG A 344 0.41 -12.50 -8.57
C ARG A 344 0.15 -12.78 -7.09
N GLY A 345 -0.79 -12.05 -6.48
CA GLY A 345 -1.08 -12.09 -5.05
C GLY A 345 -0.03 -11.35 -4.22
N ASP A 346 0.65 -10.39 -4.84
CA ASP A 346 1.55 -9.45 -4.20
C ASP A 346 0.75 -8.29 -3.59
N PHE A 347 1.23 -7.79 -2.46
CA PHE A 347 0.58 -6.71 -1.71
C PHE A 347 1.41 -5.46 -1.86
N VAL A 348 0.85 -4.40 -2.43
CA VAL A 348 1.58 -3.17 -2.71
C VAL A 348 0.94 -2.01 -1.97
N PHE A 349 1.77 -1.23 -1.30
CA PHE A 349 1.40 0.04 -0.67
C PHE A 349 2.21 1.16 -1.32
N VAL A 350 1.53 2.15 -1.88
CA VAL A 350 2.13 3.42 -2.27
C VAL A 350 2.32 4.26 -1.00
N VAL A 351 3.54 4.68 -0.71
CA VAL A 351 3.96 5.35 0.53
C VAL A 351 4.67 6.67 0.21
N PRO A 352 3.93 7.69 -0.26
CA PRO A 352 4.48 9.01 -0.59
C PRO A 352 5.17 9.63 0.62
N TYR A 353 6.27 10.34 0.39
CA TYR A 353 7.01 11.00 1.45
C TYR A 353 6.19 12.14 2.05
N MET A 354 6.00 12.09 3.37
CA MET A 354 5.15 13.01 4.13
C MET A 354 3.66 12.98 3.69
N GLY A 355 3.25 11.98 2.90
CA GLY A 355 1.88 11.77 2.45
C GLY A 355 1.22 10.53 3.07
N ALA A 356 -0.10 10.41 2.91
CA ALA A 356 -0.82 9.24 3.40
C ALA A 356 -0.49 8.00 2.54
N PRO A 357 -0.26 6.82 3.15
CA PRO A 357 -0.14 5.58 2.39
C PRO A 357 -1.44 5.20 1.70
N ASP A 358 -1.33 4.59 0.51
CA ASP A 358 -2.45 4.03 -0.24
C ASP A 358 -2.19 2.56 -0.63
N PRO A 359 -3.06 1.61 -0.27
CA PRO A 359 -4.17 1.78 0.68
C PRO A 359 -3.66 2.01 2.11
N THR A 360 -4.45 2.68 2.94
CA THR A 360 -4.12 2.85 4.38
C THR A 360 -4.12 1.53 5.17
N ARG A 361 -4.62 0.44 4.59
CA ARG A 361 -4.62 -0.92 5.14
C ARG A 361 -4.88 -1.95 4.04
N ASP A 362 -4.34 -3.15 4.21
CA ASP A 362 -4.72 -4.32 3.41
C ASP A 362 -4.80 -5.58 4.27
N THR A 363 -5.62 -6.55 3.87
CA THR A 363 -5.88 -7.79 4.61
C THR A 363 -5.26 -9.00 3.94
N LEU A 364 -4.41 -9.70 4.68
CA LEU A 364 -3.77 -10.95 4.24
C LEU A 364 -4.49 -12.17 4.80
N GLN A 365 -4.81 -13.14 3.95
CA GLN A 365 -5.23 -14.47 4.38
C GLN A 365 -4.06 -15.45 4.37
N PHE A 366 -3.88 -16.15 5.48
CA PHE A 366 -2.82 -17.15 5.65
C PHE A 366 -3.34 -18.53 5.99
N ALA A 367 -2.66 -19.55 5.49
CA ALA A 367 -2.88 -20.93 5.87
C ALA A 367 -2.25 -21.23 7.24
N THR A 368 -2.93 -22.02 8.05
CA THR A 368 -2.44 -22.45 9.37
C THR A 368 -2.05 -23.92 9.41
N THR A 369 -1.93 -24.56 8.23
CA THR A 369 -1.51 -25.96 8.13
C THR A 369 -0.03 -26.08 8.46
N LEU A 370 0.31 -27.04 9.31
CA LEU A 370 1.68 -27.28 9.73
C LEU A 370 2.57 -27.70 8.54
N ARG A 371 3.58 -26.88 8.21
CA ARG A 371 4.53 -27.16 7.11
C ARG A 371 5.69 -28.07 7.53
N LYS A 372 6.14 -27.96 8.79
CA LYS A 372 7.35 -28.63 9.31
C LYS A 372 7.11 -29.28 10.66
N ALA A 373 7.56 -30.53 10.82
CA ALA A 373 7.54 -31.24 12.09
C ALA A 373 8.78 -32.11 12.28
N ASP A 374 9.19 -32.29 13.52
CA ASP A 374 10.29 -33.17 13.92
C ASP A 374 9.77 -34.29 14.81
N VAL A 375 9.63 -35.48 14.25
CA VAL A 375 9.07 -36.64 14.96
C VAL A 375 10.19 -37.45 15.60
N TYR A 376 10.21 -37.52 16.94
CA TYR A 376 11.14 -38.35 17.70
C TYR A 376 10.46 -39.59 18.26
N PHE A 377 10.93 -40.77 17.87
CA PHE A 377 10.52 -42.03 18.48
C PHE A 377 11.36 -42.29 19.73
N LEU A 378 10.74 -42.19 20.90
CA LEU A 378 11.35 -42.56 22.18
C LEU A 378 10.77 -43.91 22.62
N VAL A 379 11.58 -44.95 22.48
CA VAL A 379 11.11 -46.34 22.62
C VAL A 379 11.68 -46.96 23.88
N ASP A 380 10.83 -47.52 24.71
CA ASP A 380 11.25 -48.41 25.78
C ASP A 380 11.95 -49.62 25.15
N THR A 381 13.20 -49.87 25.54
CA THR A 381 13.98 -50.98 24.99
C THR A 381 14.18 -52.12 25.97
N THR A 382 13.43 -52.18 27.06
CA THR A 382 13.48 -53.30 28.00
C THR A 382 12.91 -54.58 27.40
N GLY A 383 13.20 -55.71 28.04
CA GLY A 383 12.97 -57.05 27.48
C GLY A 383 11.52 -57.38 27.10
N SER A 384 10.53 -56.64 27.61
CA SER A 384 9.11 -56.79 27.25
C SER A 384 8.78 -56.25 25.84
N MET A 385 9.57 -55.33 25.30
CA MET A 385 9.24 -54.52 24.12
C MET A 385 9.63 -55.14 22.77
N GLY A 386 9.93 -56.45 22.76
CA GLY A 386 10.47 -57.13 21.59
C GLY A 386 9.53 -57.15 20.38
N GLY A 387 8.22 -57.29 20.61
CA GLY A 387 7.21 -57.31 19.55
C GLY A 387 7.02 -55.93 18.92
N GLU A 388 6.94 -54.90 19.76
CA GLU A 388 6.78 -53.50 19.41
C GLU A 388 7.95 -52.99 18.58
N ILE A 389 9.19 -53.28 19.01
CA ILE A 389 10.39 -52.91 18.24
C ILE A 389 10.41 -53.62 16.89
N ALA A 390 10.01 -54.90 16.83
CA ALA A 390 9.90 -55.63 15.56
C ALA A 390 8.83 -55.04 14.63
N ALA A 391 7.67 -54.67 15.18
CA ALA A 391 6.60 -53.99 14.45
C ALA A 391 7.06 -52.63 13.90
N LEU A 392 7.75 -51.82 14.71
CA LEU A 392 8.30 -50.53 14.30
C LEU A 392 9.30 -50.70 13.15
N ARG A 393 10.26 -51.63 13.30
CA ARG A 393 11.24 -51.97 12.25
C ARG A 393 10.57 -52.33 10.93
N SER A 394 9.49 -53.10 10.96
CA SER A 394 8.81 -53.59 9.77
C SER A 394 7.95 -52.53 9.06
N SER A 395 7.48 -51.51 9.78
CA SER A 395 6.48 -50.56 9.30
C SER A 395 7.00 -49.13 9.09
N LEU A 396 8.14 -48.77 9.67
CA LEU A 396 8.65 -47.39 9.65
C LEU A 396 8.81 -46.82 8.22
N SER A 397 9.65 -47.45 7.39
CA SER A 397 9.91 -46.94 6.04
C SER A 397 8.79 -47.20 5.04
N GLY A 398 7.97 -48.25 5.27
CA GLY A 398 6.96 -48.70 4.32
C GLY A 398 5.57 -48.10 4.55
N THR A 399 5.25 -47.70 5.78
CA THR A 399 3.92 -47.24 6.17
C THR A 399 3.98 -45.91 6.92
N ILE A 400 4.70 -45.85 8.04
CA ILE A 400 4.65 -44.71 8.97
C ILE A 400 5.19 -43.44 8.31
N ILE A 401 6.45 -43.45 7.85
CA ILE A 401 7.07 -42.26 7.26
C ILE A 401 6.32 -41.78 6.01
N PRO A 402 5.92 -42.65 5.05
CA PRO A 402 5.11 -42.24 3.91
C PRO A 402 3.78 -41.59 4.29
N GLN A 403 3.06 -42.14 5.28
CA GLN A 403 1.76 -41.57 5.70
C GLN A 403 1.93 -40.22 6.41
N VAL A 404 2.91 -40.10 7.33
CA VAL A 404 3.22 -38.83 7.99
C VAL A 404 3.59 -37.76 6.97
N ARG A 405 4.44 -38.09 5.99
CA ARG A 405 4.86 -37.15 4.94
C ARG A 405 3.78 -36.82 3.92
N ALA A 406 2.72 -37.61 3.84
CA ALA A 406 1.54 -37.25 3.03
C ALA A 406 0.75 -36.09 3.67
N ARG A 407 0.93 -35.83 4.96
CA ARG A 407 0.31 -34.70 5.69
C ARG A 407 1.28 -33.55 5.94
N ILE A 408 2.49 -33.88 6.38
CA ILE A 408 3.53 -32.90 6.73
C ILE A 408 4.74 -33.20 5.86
N ALA A 409 4.80 -32.54 4.69
CA ALA A 409 5.78 -32.85 3.65
C ALA A 409 7.23 -32.80 4.18
N ASP A 410 7.56 -31.80 5.00
CA ASP A 410 8.89 -31.62 5.61
C ASP A 410 8.95 -32.18 7.04
N ALA A 411 8.58 -33.45 7.19
CA ALA A 411 8.76 -34.19 8.45
C ALA A 411 10.15 -34.84 8.54
N TRP A 412 10.89 -34.52 9.60
CA TRP A 412 12.16 -35.17 9.97
C TRP A 412 11.92 -36.19 11.08
N PHE A 413 12.81 -37.18 11.16
CA PHE A 413 12.68 -38.29 12.10
C PHE A 413 13.96 -38.50 12.90
N GLY A 414 13.81 -38.75 14.19
CA GLY A 414 14.87 -39.17 15.11
C GLY A 414 14.41 -40.33 15.99
N VAL A 415 15.38 -41.03 16.58
CA VAL A 415 15.12 -42.27 17.32
C VAL A 415 16.03 -42.35 18.52
N GLY A 416 15.47 -42.72 19.67
CA GLY A 416 16.23 -43.07 20.86
C GLY A 416 15.51 -44.12 21.68
N GLY A 417 16.19 -44.57 22.73
CA GLY A 417 15.64 -45.53 23.66
C GLY A 417 15.93 -45.17 25.10
N PHE A 418 15.17 -45.81 25.99
CA PHE A 418 15.36 -45.74 27.43
C PHE A 418 15.08 -47.10 28.05
N GLU A 419 15.77 -47.39 29.14
CA GLU A 419 15.70 -48.63 29.91
C GLU A 419 15.64 -48.23 31.39
N ASP A 420 16.52 -48.77 32.24
CA ASP A 420 16.72 -48.35 33.63
C ASP A 420 18.15 -47.79 33.84
N TYR A 421 18.42 -47.24 35.03
CA TYR A 421 19.75 -46.97 35.51
C TYR A 421 20.52 -48.26 35.81
N PRO A 422 21.82 -48.34 35.47
CA PRO A 422 22.64 -49.53 35.68
C PRO A 422 23.13 -49.66 37.14
N VAL A 423 22.20 -49.61 38.11
CA VAL A 423 22.50 -49.56 39.55
C VAL A 423 21.59 -50.51 40.32
N GLY A 424 22.21 -51.47 41.03
CA GLY A 424 21.56 -52.22 42.11
C GLY A 424 20.35 -53.04 41.65
N SER A 425 19.17 -52.73 42.21
CA SER A 425 17.91 -53.43 41.91
C SER A 425 17.13 -52.80 40.75
N TRP A 426 17.58 -51.66 40.22
CA TRP A 426 16.88 -50.90 39.18
C TRP A 426 17.22 -51.43 37.79
N GLY A 427 18.51 -51.66 37.52
CA GLY A 427 18.97 -52.14 36.23
C GLY A 427 20.26 -52.94 36.28
N GLY A 428 20.48 -53.74 35.25
CA GLY A 428 21.72 -54.43 34.96
C GLY A 428 22.84 -53.49 34.55
N SER A 429 24.10 -53.95 34.59
CA SER A 429 25.26 -53.10 34.28
C SER A 429 25.34 -52.60 32.83
N GLY A 430 24.47 -53.08 31.94
CA GLY A 430 24.38 -52.69 30.54
C GLY A 430 23.24 -51.71 30.26
N ASP A 431 22.39 -51.42 31.24
CA ASP A 431 21.18 -50.64 31.04
C ASP A 431 21.53 -49.15 30.93
N ILE A 432 20.80 -48.45 30.07
CA ILE A 432 21.04 -47.02 29.81
C ILE A 432 19.74 -46.23 30.02
N PRO A 433 19.71 -45.26 30.96
CA PRO A 433 18.48 -44.54 31.28
C PRO A 433 18.01 -43.60 30.16
N PHE A 434 18.90 -43.25 29.24
CA PHE A 434 18.55 -42.60 27.97
C PHE A 434 19.74 -42.66 27.00
N TYR A 435 19.45 -43.03 25.76
CA TYR A 435 20.40 -42.95 24.67
C TYR A 435 19.72 -42.52 23.36
N GLN A 436 20.53 -41.95 22.48
CA GLN A 436 20.09 -41.51 21.16
C GLN A 436 20.71 -42.40 20.08
N GLN A 437 19.85 -43.00 19.25
CA GLN A 437 20.28 -43.77 18.09
C GLN A 437 20.54 -42.87 16.88
N SER A 438 19.73 -41.82 16.70
CA SER A 438 19.95 -40.80 15.68
C SER A 438 19.42 -39.44 16.10
N THR A 439 20.11 -38.38 15.67
CA THR A 439 19.56 -37.03 15.63
C THR A 439 18.44 -36.93 14.58
N MET A 440 17.72 -35.81 14.59
CA MET A 440 16.76 -35.47 13.54
C MET A 440 17.39 -35.53 12.15
N SER A 441 16.72 -36.24 11.23
CA SER A 441 17.15 -36.36 9.84
C SER A 441 15.95 -36.46 8.91
N SER A 442 16.05 -35.88 7.71
CA SER A 442 15.11 -36.09 6.61
C SER A 442 15.32 -37.46 5.91
N SER A 443 16.40 -38.18 6.21
CA SER A 443 16.74 -39.45 5.55
C SER A 443 15.95 -40.62 6.14
N VAL A 444 15.05 -41.20 5.32
CA VAL A 444 14.30 -42.43 5.67
C VAL A 444 15.25 -43.57 6.03
N THR A 445 16.36 -43.71 5.29
CA THR A 445 17.37 -44.74 5.56
C THR A 445 18.04 -44.54 6.90
N THR A 446 18.32 -43.28 7.30
CA THR A 446 18.93 -42.99 8.60
C THR A 446 17.98 -43.35 9.74
N ALA A 447 16.71 -42.93 9.64
CA ALA A 447 15.69 -43.27 10.63
C ALA A 447 15.48 -44.79 10.73
N GLN A 448 15.41 -45.49 9.58
CA GLN A 448 15.26 -46.95 9.55
C GLN A 448 16.48 -47.66 10.16
N ASN A 449 17.70 -47.20 9.87
CA ASN A 449 18.91 -47.76 10.48
C ASN A 449 18.94 -47.54 11.99
N ALA A 450 18.48 -46.39 12.47
CA ALA A 450 18.39 -46.08 13.89
C ALA A 450 17.37 -47.00 14.61
N VAL A 451 16.18 -47.20 14.04
CA VAL A 451 15.20 -48.18 14.55
C VAL A 451 15.74 -49.61 14.49
N ASN A 452 16.47 -49.98 13.42
CA ASN A 452 17.15 -51.27 13.34
C ASN A 452 18.21 -51.43 14.46
N GLY A 453 18.83 -50.34 14.90
CA GLY A 453 19.82 -50.29 15.97
C GLY A 453 19.28 -50.42 17.40
N LEU A 454 17.97 -50.27 17.62
CA LEU A 454 17.35 -50.45 18.93
C LEU A 454 17.55 -51.89 19.44
N ALA A 455 18.37 -52.06 20.47
CA ALA A 455 18.65 -53.37 21.06
C ALA A 455 17.79 -53.57 22.30
N LEU A 456 17.32 -54.81 22.52
CA LEU A 456 16.64 -55.14 23.78
C LEU A 456 17.66 -55.15 24.92
N GLY A 457 17.41 -54.33 25.93
CA GLY A 457 18.10 -54.29 27.21
C GLY A 457 17.36 -55.05 28.29
N TYR A 458 17.79 -54.85 29.53
CA TYR A 458 17.16 -55.38 30.72
C TYR A 458 16.55 -54.24 31.54
N GLY A 459 15.57 -54.59 32.37
CA GLY A 459 15.09 -53.78 33.49
C GLY A 459 15.25 -54.66 34.73
N GLY A 460 15.83 -54.12 35.79
CA GLY A 460 16.03 -54.84 37.07
C GLY A 460 14.73 -54.96 37.86
N ASP A 461 13.80 -54.03 37.64
CA ASP A 461 12.42 -54.07 38.10
C ASP A 461 11.44 -53.72 36.96
N TYR A 462 10.20 -53.32 37.31
CA TYR A 462 9.13 -53.12 36.31
C TYR A 462 8.96 -51.65 35.88
N PRO A 463 9.06 -50.64 36.77
CA PRO A 463 9.17 -49.27 36.33
C PRO A 463 10.50 -49.01 35.60
N GLU A 464 10.52 -48.03 34.70
CA GLU A 464 11.66 -47.71 33.84
C GLU A 464 12.02 -46.21 33.93
N SER A 465 12.92 -45.72 33.07
CA SER A 465 13.50 -44.36 33.16
C SER A 465 12.91 -43.30 32.21
N LEU A 466 11.65 -43.43 31.80
CA LEU A 466 11.01 -42.51 30.85
C LEU A 466 11.13 -41.03 31.25
N VAL A 467 10.88 -40.66 32.52
CA VAL A 467 10.91 -39.24 32.95
C VAL A 467 12.31 -38.62 32.81
N PRO A 468 13.39 -39.27 33.28
CA PRO A 468 14.76 -38.88 32.94
C PRO A 468 15.03 -38.76 31.43
N ALA A 469 14.51 -39.68 30.63
CA ALA A 469 14.72 -39.69 29.19
C ALA A 469 14.07 -38.49 28.49
N ILE A 470 12.79 -38.20 28.73
CA ILE A 470 12.11 -37.05 28.12
C ILE A 470 12.69 -35.71 28.58
N TRP A 471 13.16 -35.61 29.84
CA TRP A 471 13.86 -34.42 30.33
C TRP A 471 15.21 -34.21 29.64
N SER A 472 16.00 -35.27 29.50
CA SER A 472 17.30 -35.22 28.81
C SER A 472 17.12 -34.89 27.33
N LEU A 473 16.13 -35.51 26.69
CA LEU A 473 15.73 -35.26 25.30
C LEU A 473 15.38 -33.80 25.08
N ALA A 474 14.56 -33.21 25.97
CA ALA A 474 14.10 -31.84 25.84
C ALA A 474 15.21 -30.80 26.10
N THR A 475 15.95 -30.97 27.19
CA THR A 475 16.99 -29.99 27.59
C THR A 475 18.31 -30.15 26.82
N GLY A 476 18.56 -31.33 26.25
CA GLY A 476 19.89 -31.70 25.76
C GLY A 476 20.93 -31.94 26.86
N THR A 477 20.51 -31.94 28.13
CA THR A 477 21.43 -32.16 29.26
C THR A 477 21.65 -33.65 29.46
N GLN A 478 22.91 -34.07 29.57
CA GLN A 478 23.27 -35.44 29.87
C GLN A 478 22.84 -35.81 31.30
N ILE A 479 22.05 -36.88 31.44
CA ILE A 479 21.71 -37.49 32.73
C ILE A 479 22.81 -38.47 33.18
N PRO A 480 22.93 -38.77 34.49
CA PRO A 480 23.88 -39.76 34.98
C PRO A 480 23.70 -41.10 34.25
N TYR A 481 24.79 -41.75 33.87
CA TYR A 481 24.80 -43.02 33.11
C TYR A 481 24.17 -42.97 31.70
N GLY A 482 23.60 -41.84 31.29
CA GLY A 482 23.14 -41.60 29.93
C GLY A 482 24.28 -41.27 28.98
N GLN A 483 23.97 -41.29 27.68
CA GLN A 483 24.91 -40.95 26.63
C GLN A 483 25.33 -39.47 26.71
N ALA A 484 26.55 -39.16 26.25
CA ALA A 484 26.95 -37.77 26.04
C ALA A 484 26.13 -37.15 24.91
N ARG A 485 25.73 -35.87 25.06
CA ARG A 485 24.97 -35.15 24.03
C ARG A 485 25.79 -35.12 22.73
N PRO A 486 25.20 -35.49 21.57
CA PRO A 486 25.86 -35.33 20.29
C PRO A 486 26.09 -33.86 19.96
N SER A 487 27.08 -33.59 19.09
CA SER A 487 27.27 -32.25 18.54
C SER A 487 26.10 -31.93 17.60
N CYS A 488 25.36 -30.87 17.91
CA CYS A 488 24.28 -30.38 17.08
C CYS A 488 24.76 -29.20 16.20
N PRO A 489 24.25 -29.08 14.96
CA PRO A 489 24.36 -27.85 14.20
C PRO A 489 23.84 -26.64 14.99
N ALA A 490 24.34 -25.45 14.69
CA ALA A 490 23.86 -24.20 15.31
C ALA A 490 22.35 -24.04 15.08
N GLY A 491 21.65 -23.49 16.09
CA GLY A 491 20.20 -23.30 16.05
C GLY A 491 19.35 -24.55 16.32
N ARG A 492 19.96 -25.71 16.63
CA ARG A 492 19.22 -26.93 16.96
C ARG A 492 18.99 -27.08 18.46
N LEU A 493 17.80 -27.55 18.82
CA LEU A 493 17.29 -27.66 20.19
C LEU A 493 17.37 -29.09 20.72
N GLY A 494 17.45 -29.24 22.05
CA GLY A 494 17.42 -30.53 22.74
C GLY A 494 18.52 -31.53 22.36
N PHE A 495 18.36 -32.77 22.81
CA PHE A 495 19.31 -33.86 22.58
C PHE A 495 19.22 -34.39 21.14
N ALA A 496 18.01 -34.41 20.57
CA ALA A 496 17.75 -34.86 19.21
C ALA A 496 18.18 -33.89 18.11
N CYS A 497 18.66 -32.70 18.47
CA CYS A 497 18.94 -31.62 17.54
C CYS A 497 17.68 -31.22 16.73
N PHE A 498 16.56 -31.03 17.43
CA PHE A 498 15.31 -30.51 16.87
C PHE A 498 15.56 -29.21 16.12
N ARG A 499 14.89 -29.05 14.98
CA ARG A 499 14.82 -27.78 14.27
C ARG A 499 14.10 -26.75 15.14
N SER A 500 14.63 -25.53 15.19
CA SER A 500 13.98 -24.42 15.89
C SER A 500 12.73 -23.91 15.19
N ASP A 501 12.56 -24.25 13.91
CA ASP A 501 11.45 -23.84 13.04
C ASP A 501 10.50 -25.00 12.71
N ALA A 502 10.44 -26.05 13.54
CA ALA A 502 9.53 -27.18 13.35
C ALA A 502 8.94 -27.62 14.68
N VAL A 503 7.69 -28.11 14.67
CA VAL A 503 7.04 -28.63 15.88
C VAL A 503 7.70 -29.94 16.30
N PRO A 504 8.26 -30.05 17.52
CA PRO A 504 8.76 -31.30 18.05
C PRO A 504 7.60 -32.21 18.45
N VAL A 505 7.47 -33.38 17.81
CA VAL A 505 6.48 -34.40 18.15
C VAL A 505 7.20 -35.61 18.74
N ILE A 506 7.00 -35.89 20.02
CA ILE A 506 7.67 -36.99 20.71
C ILE A 506 6.66 -38.13 20.88
N VAL A 507 6.92 -39.24 20.19
CA VAL A 507 6.11 -40.45 20.28
C VAL A 507 6.78 -41.39 21.29
N VAL A 508 6.15 -41.54 22.45
CA VAL A 508 6.62 -42.42 23.52
C VAL A 508 5.97 -43.79 23.39
N ILE A 509 6.75 -44.86 23.25
CA ILE A 509 6.25 -46.23 23.11
C ILE A 509 6.77 -47.06 24.29
N THR A 510 5.89 -47.51 25.18
CA THR A 510 6.28 -48.26 26.39
C THR A 510 5.15 -49.14 26.92
N ASP A 511 5.50 -50.23 27.60
CA ASP A 511 4.57 -51.03 28.41
C ASP A 511 4.78 -50.85 29.92
N ALA A 512 5.59 -49.87 30.33
CA ALA A 512 6.00 -49.65 31.71
C ALA A 512 5.77 -48.21 32.19
N ILE A 513 5.74 -48.04 33.51
CA ILE A 513 5.63 -46.73 34.16
C ILE A 513 7.03 -46.18 34.45
N SER A 514 7.21 -44.87 34.50
CA SER A 514 8.46 -44.28 34.96
C SER A 514 8.62 -44.38 36.47
N HIS A 515 9.83 -44.64 36.94
CA HIS A 515 10.18 -44.50 38.35
C HIS A 515 9.83 -43.11 38.88
N ASN A 516 10.27 -42.03 38.23
CA ASN A 516 10.03 -40.67 38.75
C ASN A 516 8.62 -40.11 38.51
N TYR A 517 7.63 -40.97 38.23
CA TYR A 517 6.23 -40.59 38.11
C TYR A 517 5.43 -40.99 39.35
N THR A 518 4.87 -39.99 40.03
CA THR A 518 3.90 -40.19 41.10
C THR A 518 2.66 -39.37 40.79
N PRO A 519 1.47 -39.97 40.62
CA PRO A 519 0.25 -39.21 40.40
C PRO A 519 -0.15 -38.43 41.67
N ALA A 520 -1.10 -37.49 41.52
CA ALA A 520 -1.56 -36.61 42.59
C ALA A 520 -1.95 -37.35 43.90
N ALA A 521 -1.73 -36.70 45.04
CA ALA A 521 -1.89 -37.27 46.38
C ALA A 521 -3.31 -37.86 46.61
N GLY A 522 -3.38 -39.14 46.98
CA GLY A 522 -4.64 -39.80 47.37
C GLY A 522 -4.81 -41.25 46.91
N ASP A 523 -3.91 -41.76 46.06
CA ASP A 523 -3.96 -43.12 45.54
C ASP A 523 -3.28 -44.13 46.49
N SER A 524 -4.09 -45.02 47.05
CA SER A 524 -3.66 -46.01 48.05
C SER A 524 -2.77 -47.12 47.48
N PHE A 525 -2.69 -47.26 46.15
CA PHE A 525 -1.78 -48.20 45.49
C PHE A 525 -0.31 -47.84 45.81
N TRP A 526 0.06 -46.57 45.68
CA TRP A 526 1.44 -46.12 45.91
C TRP A 526 1.85 -46.20 47.38
N ALA A 527 0.91 -45.97 48.30
CA ALA A 527 1.13 -46.08 49.73
C ALA A 527 1.35 -47.53 50.22
N THR A 528 0.78 -48.53 49.52
CA THR A 528 0.89 -49.96 49.89
C THR A 528 2.12 -50.65 49.29
N GLN A 529 2.70 -50.11 48.22
CA GLN A 529 3.95 -50.61 47.63
C GLN A 529 5.21 -50.16 48.41
N GLY A 530 5.07 -49.31 49.45
CA GLY A 530 6.21 -48.81 50.24
C GLY A 530 7.18 -47.91 49.45
N PHE A 531 6.72 -47.41 48.31
CA PHE A 531 7.56 -46.88 47.23
C PHE A 531 7.72 -45.37 47.40
N THR A 532 8.88 -44.92 47.88
CA THR A 532 9.37 -43.58 47.52
C THR A 532 10.14 -43.79 46.23
N ILE A 533 9.49 -43.58 45.08
CA ILE A 533 10.10 -43.84 43.78
C ILE A 533 11.10 -42.73 43.46
N ASN A 534 12.27 -42.88 44.04
CA ASN A 534 13.45 -42.10 43.73
C ASN A 534 14.54 -43.13 43.57
N TYR A 535 15.18 -43.18 42.40
CA TYR A 535 16.33 -44.02 42.08
C TYR A 535 17.41 -43.95 43.17
N SER A 536 17.26 -44.76 44.22
CA SER A 536 18.12 -44.65 45.40
C SER A 536 19.46 -45.30 45.09
N GLY A 537 20.56 -44.62 45.39
CA GLY A 537 21.90 -45.10 45.05
C GLY A 537 22.38 -44.70 43.64
N VAL A 538 21.55 -44.05 42.83
CA VAL A 538 22.00 -43.36 41.62
C VAL A 538 22.74 -42.08 42.03
N SER A 539 23.88 -41.83 41.37
CA SER A 539 24.72 -40.67 41.65
C SER A 539 24.10 -39.41 41.04
N GLY A 540 23.64 -38.50 41.89
CA GLY A 540 22.89 -37.30 41.49
C GLY A 540 21.39 -37.59 41.40
N PRO A 541 20.51 -36.68 41.87
CA PRO A 541 19.08 -36.91 41.80
C PRO A 541 18.61 -36.87 40.34
N PRO A 542 17.92 -37.90 39.84
CA PRO A 542 17.27 -37.84 38.54
C PRO A 542 16.21 -36.73 38.50
N PRO A 543 15.90 -36.19 37.31
CA PRO A 543 14.90 -35.14 37.18
C PRO A 543 13.53 -35.63 37.61
N THR A 544 12.77 -34.72 38.20
CA THR A 544 11.37 -34.95 38.59
C THR A 544 10.44 -34.84 37.38
N TYR A 545 9.25 -35.43 37.49
CA TYR A 545 8.19 -35.28 36.48
C TYR A 545 7.89 -33.81 36.16
N ALA A 546 7.78 -32.95 37.18
CA ALA A 546 7.54 -31.52 36.98
C ALA A 546 8.65 -30.85 36.16
N GLN A 547 9.92 -31.17 36.42
CA GLN A 547 11.04 -30.65 35.63
C GLN A 547 11.01 -31.15 34.18
N ALA A 548 10.63 -32.41 33.97
CA ALA A 548 10.46 -32.98 32.64
C ALA A 548 9.36 -32.26 31.83
N ILE A 549 8.18 -32.04 32.43
CA ILE A 549 7.08 -31.32 31.80
C ILE A 549 7.46 -29.87 31.50
N THR A 550 8.10 -29.15 32.44
CA THR A 550 8.60 -27.80 32.17
C THR A 550 9.55 -27.79 30.98
N ALA A 551 10.52 -28.72 30.93
CA ALA A 551 11.46 -28.79 29.82
C ALA A 551 10.80 -29.10 28.47
N LEU A 552 9.76 -29.95 28.46
CA LEU A 552 8.99 -30.26 27.25
C LEU A 552 8.18 -29.06 26.77
N ASN A 553 7.56 -28.32 27.68
CA ASN A 553 6.81 -27.11 27.36
C ASN A 553 7.74 -25.98 26.91
N ASP A 554 8.92 -25.82 27.51
CA ASP A 554 9.95 -24.88 27.07
C ASP A 554 10.49 -25.22 25.66
N LEU A 555 10.46 -26.51 25.28
CA LEU A 555 10.80 -26.96 23.92
C LEU A 555 9.63 -26.77 22.94
N GLY A 556 8.40 -26.51 23.42
CA GLY A 556 7.19 -26.52 22.59
C GLY A 556 6.83 -27.91 22.07
N ALA A 557 7.24 -28.97 22.79
CA ALA A 557 7.08 -30.34 22.33
C ALA A 557 5.66 -30.88 22.58
N ARG A 558 5.10 -31.51 21.55
CA ARG A 558 3.86 -32.28 21.65
C ARG A 558 4.20 -33.74 21.92
N VAL A 559 3.70 -34.29 23.02
CA VAL A 559 4.03 -35.65 23.43
C VAL A 559 2.81 -36.55 23.31
N VAL A 560 2.96 -37.67 22.62
CA VAL A 560 1.90 -38.68 22.49
C VAL A 560 2.39 -40.02 22.99
N GLY A 561 1.63 -40.58 23.93
CA GLY A 561 1.91 -41.90 24.50
C GLY A 561 1.21 -43.04 23.78
N ILE A 562 1.97 -44.08 23.46
CA ILE A 562 1.50 -45.37 22.95
C ILE A 562 1.81 -46.43 23.99
N SER A 563 0.77 -46.90 24.69
CA SER A 563 0.89 -47.97 25.67
C SER A 563 0.80 -49.34 24.98
N SER A 564 1.79 -50.18 25.20
CA SER A 564 1.67 -51.61 24.91
C SER A 564 0.99 -52.34 26.06
N GLN A 565 0.16 -53.33 25.72
CA GLN A 565 -0.52 -54.23 26.66
C GLN A 565 0.34 -55.45 27.05
N GLY A 566 1.67 -55.27 27.05
CA GLY A 566 2.69 -56.28 27.25
C GLY A 566 2.69 -57.01 28.59
N SER A 567 3.87 -57.30 29.11
CA SER A 567 4.09 -58.16 30.29
C SER A 567 3.70 -57.49 31.61
N THR A 568 2.82 -56.52 31.55
CA THR A 568 2.44 -55.63 32.63
C THR A 568 1.84 -56.40 33.81
N PRO A 569 2.44 -56.31 35.01
CA PRO A 569 1.88 -56.94 36.19
C PRO A 569 0.48 -56.40 36.51
N ALA A 570 -0.39 -57.27 37.01
CA ALA A 570 -1.78 -56.91 37.31
C ALA A 570 -1.88 -55.71 38.26
N GLY A 571 -2.60 -54.67 37.85
CA GLY A 571 -2.76 -53.41 38.59
C GLY A 571 -1.86 -52.26 38.10
N TRP A 572 -0.84 -52.53 37.28
CA TRP A 572 0.05 -51.51 36.74
C TRP A 572 -0.38 -50.96 35.37
N GLN A 573 -1.10 -51.74 34.55
CA GLN A 573 -1.55 -51.29 33.22
C GLN A 573 -2.36 -49.98 33.25
N PRO A 574 -3.31 -49.79 34.19
CA PRO A 574 -4.00 -48.51 34.31
C PRO A 574 -3.04 -47.36 34.60
N ARG A 575 -1.91 -47.61 35.27
CA ARG A 575 -0.93 -46.58 35.67
C ARG A 575 -0.02 -46.16 34.54
N VAL A 576 0.38 -47.10 33.67
CA VAL A 576 1.08 -46.79 32.42
C VAL A 576 0.21 -45.86 31.57
N ARG A 577 -1.06 -46.22 31.40
CA ARG A 577 -2.06 -45.38 30.73
C ARG A 577 -2.19 -44.01 31.41
N ASP A 578 -2.40 -43.97 32.71
CA ASP A 578 -2.61 -42.71 33.44
C ASP A 578 -1.37 -41.80 33.37
N MET A 579 -0.15 -42.36 33.37
CA MET A 579 1.09 -41.60 33.17
C MET A 579 1.18 -41.00 31.76
N LEU A 580 0.96 -41.82 30.73
CA LEU A 580 1.03 -41.35 29.35
C LEU A 580 -0.06 -40.32 29.04
N LEU A 581 -1.28 -40.51 29.58
CA LEU A 581 -2.34 -39.50 29.53
C LEU A 581 -1.96 -38.21 30.25
N ALA A 582 -1.31 -38.32 31.41
CA ALA A 582 -0.84 -37.15 32.17
C ALA A 582 0.23 -36.38 31.39
N ILE A 583 1.20 -37.08 30.78
CA ILE A 583 2.24 -36.44 29.96
C ILE A 583 1.59 -35.69 28.79
N SER A 584 0.74 -36.36 28.01
CA SER A 584 0.02 -35.72 26.90
C SER A 584 -0.83 -34.53 27.37
N ALA A 585 -1.47 -34.64 28.54
CA ALA A 585 -2.29 -33.59 29.12
C ALA A 585 -1.48 -32.37 29.60
N ASP A 586 -0.32 -32.62 30.20
CA ASP A 586 0.54 -31.61 30.81
C ASP A 586 1.43 -30.90 29.77
N THR A 587 1.60 -31.50 28.57
CA THR A 587 2.16 -30.88 27.36
C THR A 587 1.09 -30.40 26.37
N ASP A 588 -0.14 -30.23 26.85
CA ASP A 588 -1.33 -29.76 26.12
C ASP A 588 -1.58 -30.43 24.76
N THR A 589 -1.17 -31.69 24.63
CA THR A 589 -1.31 -32.50 23.41
C THR A 589 -2.67 -33.19 23.41
N ARG A 590 -3.70 -32.43 23.00
CA ARG A 590 -5.13 -32.76 23.15
C ARG A 590 -5.89 -32.68 21.84
N ASP A 591 -7.06 -33.32 21.81
CA ASP A 591 -7.96 -33.27 20.66
C ASP A 591 -8.57 -31.88 20.42
N ALA A 592 -8.69 -31.54 19.13
CA ALA A 592 -9.34 -30.31 18.67
C ALA A 592 -10.88 -30.40 18.70
N GLY A 593 -11.44 -31.58 18.92
CA GLY A 593 -12.87 -31.91 18.79
C GLY A 593 -13.77 -31.52 19.97
N GLY A 594 -13.42 -30.48 20.73
CA GLY A 594 -14.23 -29.97 21.84
C GLY A 594 -14.30 -30.86 23.10
N SER A 595 -13.67 -32.04 23.10
CA SER A 595 -13.56 -32.90 24.30
C SER A 595 -12.33 -32.57 25.16
N SER A 596 -11.33 -31.90 24.57
CA SER A 596 -10.01 -31.59 25.15
C SER A 596 -9.31 -32.81 25.77
N ALA A 597 -9.62 -34.00 25.25
CA ALA A 597 -9.06 -35.24 25.73
C ALA A 597 -7.59 -35.36 25.26
N PRO A 598 -6.65 -35.68 26.16
CA PRO A 598 -5.26 -35.88 25.79
C PRO A 598 -5.11 -37.10 24.87
N PHE A 599 -4.24 -36.99 23.87
CA PHE A 599 -4.03 -38.08 22.92
C PHE A 599 -3.31 -39.26 23.57
N PHE A 600 -3.88 -40.45 23.36
CA PHE A 600 -3.37 -41.71 23.90
C PHE A 600 -3.80 -42.87 23.02
N PHE A 601 -2.87 -43.81 22.80
CA PHE A 601 -3.12 -45.00 22.01
C PHE A 601 -2.71 -46.25 22.76
N GLN A 602 -3.41 -47.34 22.48
CA GLN A 602 -3.16 -48.63 23.09
C GLN A 602 -2.99 -49.70 22.02
N ILE A 603 -1.88 -50.45 22.08
CA ILE A 603 -1.52 -51.47 21.10
C ILE A 603 -1.47 -52.87 21.72
N GLY A 604 -1.37 -53.90 20.89
CA GLY A 604 -1.15 -55.28 21.36
C GLY A 604 0.28 -55.49 21.86
N ALA A 605 0.44 -56.46 22.78
CA ALA A 605 1.71 -56.88 23.39
C ALA A 605 2.78 -57.44 22.42
N ASP A 606 2.42 -57.61 21.15
CA ASP A 606 3.30 -58.05 20.07
C ASP A 606 3.56 -56.95 19.04
N GLY A 607 3.19 -55.71 19.37
CA GLY A 607 3.23 -54.57 18.44
C GLY A 607 2.06 -54.51 17.46
N THR A 608 1.06 -55.40 17.54
CA THR A 608 -0.13 -55.32 16.67
C THR A 608 -0.85 -53.98 16.87
N GLY A 609 -1.09 -53.28 15.76
CA GLY A 609 -1.73 -51.96 15.74
C GLY A 609 -0.75 -50.78 15.82
N LEU A 610 0.55 -51.02 16.08
CA LEU A 610 1.55 -49.97 16.26
C LEU A 610 1.62 -49.00 15.09
N SER A 611 1.70 -49.49 13.85
CA SER A 611 1.86 -48.61 12.69
C SER A 611 0.71 -47.63 12.53
N THR A 612 -0.52 -48.09 12.76
CA THR A 612 -1.72 -47.25 12.69
C THR A 612 -1.73 -46.27 13.86
N SER A 613 -1.53 -46.75 15.09
CA SER A 613 -1.50 -45.88 16.26
C SER A 613 -0.40 -44.83 16.23
N VAL A 614 0.76 -45.13 15.65
CA VAL A 614 1.85 -44.14 15.47
C VAL A 614 1.45 -43.08 14.45
N VAL A 615 0.85 -43.46 13.33
CA VAL A 615 0.41 -42.49 12.31
C VAL A 615 -0.70 -41.61 12.88
N ASP A 616 -1.74 -42.22 13.47
CA ASP A 616 -2.82 -41.49 14.13
C ASP A 616 -2.27 -40.58 15.24
N ALA A 617 -1.28 -41.03 16.01
CA ALA A 617 -0.63 -40.21 17.04
C ALA A 617 0.04 -38.97 16.47
N ILE A 618 0.78 -39.11 15.37
CA ILE A 618 1.51 -38.00 14.76
C ILE A 618 0.55 -37.04 14.06
N GLU A 619 -0.44 -37.56 13.32
CA GLU A 619 -1.46 -36.75 12.66
C GLU A 619 -2.28 -35.97 13.70
N ASN A 620 -2.74 -36.63 14.77
CA ASN A 620 -3.46 -35.97 15.85
C ASN A 620 -2.61 -34.94 16.59
N ALA A 621 -1.34 -35.25 16.87
CA ALA A 621 -0.42 -34.27 17.45
C ALA A 621 -0.25 -33.04 16.55
N ALA A 622 -0.29 -33.21 15.23
CA ALA A 622 -0.22 -32.11 14.29
C ALA A 622 -1.52 -31.28 14.22
N GLU A 623 -2.65 -31.82 14.67
CA GLU A 623 -3.96 -31.13 14.75
C GLU A 623 -4.18 -30.39 16.08
N VAL A 624 -3.25 -30.48 17.03
CA VAL A 624 -3.33 -29.70 18.29
C VAL A 624 -3.44 -28.20 17.95
N PRO A 625 -4.43 -27.48 18.50
CA PRO A 625 -4.59 -26.05 18.27
C PRO A 625 -3.34 -25.27 18.66
N ILE A 626 -3.06 -24.22 17.90
CA ILE A 626 -1.87 -23.36 18.07
C ILE A 626 -2.27 -21.91 18.22
N ASP A 627 -1.42 -21.17 18.92
CA ASP A 627 -1.53 -19.71 18.87
C ASP A 627 -0.88 -19.23 17.57
N VAL A 628 -1.62 -18.48 16.75
CA VAL A 628 -1.16 -18.01 15.44
C VAL A 628 -0.91 -16.51 15.53
N SER A 629 0.35 -16.14 15.31
CA SER A 629 0.82 -14.76 15.28
C SER A 629 1.44 -14.47 13.91
N ALA A 630 1.58 -13.20 13.57
CA ALA A 630 2.33 -12.79 12.39
C ALA A 630 3.41 -11.79 12.79
N ARG A 631 4.47 -11.68 11.99
CA ARG A 631 5.49 -10.65 12.15
C ARG A 631 6.01 -10.20 10.79
N ALA A 632 6.41 -8.94 10.70
CA ALA A 632 7.11 -8.43 9.53
C ALA A 632 8.63 -8.65 9.67
N VAL A 633 9.26 -9.05 8.57
CA VAL A 633 10.71 -9.28 8.45
C VAL A 633 11.22 -8.51 7.24
N ASP A 634 12.24 -7.71 7.45
CA ASP A 634 12.91 -6.95 6.39
C ASP A 634 13.57 -7.87 5.34
N VAL A 635 13.40 -7.56 4.05
CA VAL A 635 13.98 -8.31 2.94
C VAL A 635 15.10 -7.49 2.33
N VAL A 636 16.32 -7.68 2.86
CA VAL A 636 17.50 -6.92 2.46
C VAL A 636 17.92 -7.23 1.02
N GLU A 637 17.80 -6.25 0.13
CA GLU A 637 18.32 -6.31 -1.23
C GLU A 637 19.78 -5.79 -1.34
N PRO A 638 20.57 -6.27 -2.31
CA PRO A 638 21.95 -5.81 -2.49
C PRO A 638 22.03 -4.30 -2.78
N GLY A 639 22.57 -3.54 -1.82
CA GLY A 639 22.72 -2.08 -1.96
C GLY A 639 21.63 -1.29 -1.23
N GLU A 640 20.60 -1.95 -0.73
CA GLU A 640 19.58 -1.36 0.14
C GLU A 640 20.16 -1.06 1.52
N THR A 641 19.87 0.13 2.05
CA THR A 641 20.23 0.54 3.41
C THR A 641 19.02 0.83 4.29
N VAL A 642 17.82 0.81 3.71
CA VAL A 642 16.55 1.03 4.39
C VAL A 642 16.10 -0.30 4.96
N ASP A 643 15.53 -0.27 6.17
CA ASP A 643 14.80 -1.41 6.73
C ASP A 643 13.32 -1.13 6.45
N ALA A 644 12.72 -1.88 5.52
CA ALA A 644 11.37 -1.63 5.03
C ALA A 644 10.33 -1.75 6.15
N VAL A 645 10.54 -2.67 7.08
CA VAL A 645 9.65 -2.86 8.24
C VAL A 645 9.74 -1.63 9.14
N ALA A 646 10.95 -1.18 9.47
CA ALA A 646 11.16 -0.01 10.30
C ALA A 646 10.69 1.29 9.62
N ALA A 647 10.77 1.38 8.29
CA ALA A 647 10.40 2.56 7.52
C ALA A 647 8.89 2.68 7.27
N PHE A 648 8.20 1.57 6.96
CA PHE A 648 6.86 1.61 6.38
C PHE A 648 5.80 0.81 7.13
N VAL A 649 6.15 -0.22 7.90
CA VAL A 649 5.14 -0.98 8.66
C VAL A 649 4.85 -0.24 9.97
N ASP A 650 3.57 -0.03 10.27
CA ASP A 650 3.11 0.45 11.59
C ASP A 650 2.69 -0.74 12.45
N PHE A 651 1.60 -1.43 12.04
CA PHE A 651 0.96 -2.49 12.82
C PHE A 651 0.62 -3.71 11.97
N LEU A 652 0.57 -4.87 12.64
CA LEU A 652 0.13 -6.13 12.04
C LEU A 652 -0.92 -6.80 12.93
N GLU A 653 -2.18 -6.52 12.65
CA GLU A 653 -3.27 -6.78 13.58
C GLU A 653 -4.09 -8.00 13.17
N THR A 654 -4.62 -8.74 14.14
CA THR A 654 -5.55 -9.85 13.86
C THR A 654 -6.87 -9.33 13.32
N ARG A 655 -7.31 -9.88 12.18
CA ARG A 655 -8.63 -9.59 11.63
C ARG A 655 -9.67 -10.60 12.10
N VAL A 656 -10.54 -10.16 13.00
CA VAL A 656 -11.62 -11.00 13.58
C VAL A 656 -12.96 -10.90 12.85
N THR A 657 -13.08 -9.99 11.90
CA THR A 657 -14.26 -9.80 11.06
C THR A 657 -14.04 -10.37 9.66
N ALA A 658 -15.12 -10.66 8.93
CA ALA A 658 -15.01 -11.11 7.56
C ALA A 658 -14.39 -10.00 6.68
N ALA A 659 -13.51 -10.38 5.76
CA ALA A 659 -13.01 -9.52 4.68
C ALA A 659 -13.66 -9.96 3.36
N PRO A 660 -14.17 -9.03 2.53
CA PRO A 660 -14.70 -9.35 1.20
C PRO A 660 -13.66 -10.14 0.37
N GLY A 661 -14.12 -11.15 -0.38
CA GLY A 661 -13.23 -11.97 -1.22
C GLY A 661 -12.33 -12.97 -0.47
N LEU A 662 -12.20 -12.86 0.85
CA LEU A 662 -11.37 -13.75 1.67
C LEU A 662 -12.23 -14.72 2.49
N SER A 663 -11.66 -15.89 2.77
CA SER A 663 -12.26 -16.97 3.56
C SER A 663 -11.70 -17.00 4.99
N CYS A 664 -11.58 -15.84 5.63
CA CYS A 664 -11.08 -15.72 7.01
C CYS A 664 -12.00 -16.45 8.00
N THR A 665 -11.44 -17.31 8.85
CA THR A 665 -12.20 -17.96 9.92
C THR A 665 -12.38 -16.97 11.08
N THR A 666 -13.63 -16.74 11.48
CA THR A 666 -13.97 -15.78 12.56
C THR A 666 -14.33 -16.50 13.86
N GLY A 667 -14.36 -15.77 14.97
CA GLY A 667 -14.80 -16.28 16.28
C GLY A 667 -13.70 -16.89 17.16
N PHE A 668 -12.44 -16.81 16.74
CA PHE A 668 -11.31 -17.12 17.60
C PHE A 668 -11.09 -16.04 18.66
N SER A 669 -10.53 -16.45 19.81
CA SER A 669 -10.07 -15.48 20.81
C SER A 669 -8.74 -14.87 20.34
N VAL A 670 -8.55 -13.58 20.61
CA VAL A 670 -7.34 -12.86 20.24
C VAL A 670 -6.70 -12.22 21.47
N VAL A 671 -5.38 -12.08 21.43
CA VAL A 671 -4.58 -11.47 22.48
C VAL A 671 -3.46 -10.64 21.87
N ASP A 672 -3.12 -9.55 22.53
CA ASP A 672 -1.90 -8.76 22.29
C ASP A 672 -0.75 -9.42 23.08
N ARG A 673 0.26 -9.94 22.38
CA ARG A 673 1.41 -10.61 23.00
C ARG A 673 2.58 -9.63 23.11
N PRO A 674 3.06 -9.35 24.35
CA PRO A 674 4.20 -8.48 24.54
C PRO A 674 5.44 -8.91 23.72
N GLY A 675 5.87 -8.02 22.82
CA GLY A 675 7.12 -8.18 22.06
C GLY A 675 6.96 -8.61 20.60
N ILE A 676 5.74 -8.64 20.06
CA ILE A 676 5.49 -8.74 18.60
C ILE A 676 5.35 -7.32 18.05
N ASP A 677 4.32 -6.60 18.46
CA ASP A 677 4.24 -5.14 18.49
C ASP A 677 3.76 -4.71 19.90
N ALA A 678 3.84 -3.43 20.24
CA ALA A 678 3.60 -2.94 21.61
C ALA A 678 2.55 -1.84 21.61
N ASP A 679 1.49 -2.06 20.87
CA ASP A 679 0.48 -1.07 20.49
C ASP A 679 -0.86 -1.25 21.23
N SER A 680 -0.99 -2.31 22.04
CA SER A 680 -2.23 -2.69 22.73
C SER A 680 -3.34 -3.23 21.82
N VAL A 681 -3.02 -3.63 20.59
CA VAL A 681 -3.95 -4.23 19.64
C VAL A 681 -3.65 -5.72 19.48
N PRO A 682 -4.67 -6.60 19.36
CA PRO A 682 -4.40 -8.03 19.31
C PRO A 682 -3.67 -8.48 18.03
N ASP A 683 -2.51 -9.10 18.21
CA ASP A 683 -1.58 -9.58 17.18
C ASP A 683 -1.55 -11.13 17.06
N THR A 684 -2.27 -11.83 17.94
CA THR A 684 -2.23 -13.28 18.06
C THR A 684 -3.63 -13.87 18.21
N PHE A 685 -3.98 -14.79 17.30
CA PHE A 685 -5.12 -15.69 17.48
C PHE A 685 -4.76 -16.81 18.44
N GLN A 686 -5.66 -17.17 19.36
CA GLN A 686 -5.43 -18.23 20.33
C GLN A 686 -6.14 -19.53 19.94
N ALA A 687 -5.46 -20.66 20.17
CA ALA A 687 -6.00 -22.01 20.01
C ALA A 687 -6.68 -22.23 18.64
N VAL A 688 -6.03 -21.83 17.56
CA VAL A 688 -6.48 -22.04 16.18
C VAL A 688 -6.22 -23.49 15.78
N PRO A 689 -7.25 -24.27 15.41
CA PRO A 689 -7.04 -25.60 14.84
C PRO A 689 -6.30 -25.49 13.49
N PRO A 690 -5.24 -26.28 13.26
CA PRO A 690 -4.50 -26.25 12.01
C PRO A 690 -5.39 -26.48 10.78
N GLY A 691 -5.16 -25.69 9.73
CA GLY A 691 -5.95 -25.71 8.49
C GLY A 691 -7.16 -24.78 8.48
N GLN A 692 -7.44 -24.08 9.58
CA GLN A 692 -8.39 -22.96 9.59
C GLN A 692 -7.67 -21.67 9.17
N PRO A 693 -7.97 -21.08 8.00
CA PRO A 693 -7.32 -19.86 7.55
C PRO A 693 -7.63 -18.69 8.50
N VAL A 694 -6.61 -17.90 8.78
CA VAL A 694 -6.72 -16.66 9.59
C VAL A 694 -6.31 -15.47 8.74
N CYS A 695 -6.69 -14.27 9.18
CA CYS A 695 -6.36 -13.05 8.46
C CYS A 695 -5.71 -12.01 9.36
N PHE A 696 -4.76 -11.27 8.79
CA PHE A 696 -4.07 -10.16 9.43
C PHE A 696 -4.23 -8.91 8.58
N ASP A 697 -4.48 -7.78 9.22
CA ASP A 697 -4.45 -6.46 8.58
C ASP A 697 -3.02 -5.91 8.69
N ILE A 698 -2.44 -5.52 7.56
CA ILE A 698 -1.21 -4.75 7.52
C ILE A 698 -1.59 -3.28 7.45
N ILE A 699 -1.02 -2.48 8.34
CA ILE A 699 -1.22 -1.04 8.37
C ILE A 699 0.14 -0.38 8.11
N PRO A 700 0.33 0.27 6.94
CA PRO A 700 1.50 1.10 6.70
C PRO A 700 1.44 2.38 7.54
N LYS A 701 2.60 2.89 7.97
CA LYS A 701 2.73 4.25 8.49
C LYS A 701 3.14 5.21 7.40
N MET A 702 2.88 6.49 7.63
CA MET A 702 3.35 7.59 6.80
C MET A 702 4.87 7.52 6.62
N ASN A 703 5.31 7.54 5.37
CA ASN A 703 6.73 7.58 5.04
C ASN A 703 7.32 8.94 5.45
N THR A 704 8.20 8.92 6.45
CA THR A 704 8.94 10.11 6.91
C THR A 704 10.45 9.92 6.78
N THR A 705 10.88 8.82 6.16
CA THR A 705 12.27 8.36 6.20
C THR A 705 12.93 8.29 4.83
N VAL A 706 12.20 7.86 3.81
CA VAL A 706 12.72 7.69 2.46
C VAL A 706 12.21 8.83 1.61
N MET A 707 13.13 9.72 1.23
CA MET A 707 12.80 10.79 0.29
C MET A 707 12.61 10.21 -1.12
N PRO A 708 11.68 10.78 -1.89
CA PRO A 708 11.45 10.41 -3.28
C PRO A 708 12.64 10.78 -4.17
N THR A 709 12.72 10.15 -5.34
CA THR A 709 13.77 10.34 -6.36
C THR A 709 13.14 10.59 -7.72
N SER A 710 13.91 10.84 -8.78
CA SER A 710 13.36 10.95 -10.15
C SER A 710 12.88 9.63 -10.76
N MET A 711 12.87 8.55 -9.98
CA MET A 711 12.44 7.21 -10.36
C MET A 711 11.71 6.58 -9.16
N PRO A 712 10.69 5.74 -9.39
CA PRO A 712 10.03 5.02 -8.30
C PRO A 712 11.02 4.13 -7.54
N GLN A 713 10.86 4.04 -6.22
CA GLN A 713 11.68 3.19 -5.35
C GLN A 713 10.81 2.13 -4.68
N VAL A 714 11.20 0.87 -4.78
CA VAL A 714 10.47 -0.26 -4.17
C VAL A 714 11.27 -0.92 -3.07
N PHE A 715 10.61 -1.10 -1.92
CA PHE A 715 11.15 -1.76 -0.74
C PHE A 715 10.31 -2.99 -0.39
N ARG A 716 10.94 -4.05 0.10
CA ARG A 716 10.28 -5.34 0.34
C ARG A 716 10.30 -5.73 1.80
N ALA A 717 9.16 -6.19 2.30
CA ALA A 717 9.05 -6.89 3.57
C ALA A 717 8.43 -8.28 3.35
N ARG A 718 8.72 -9.21 4.25
CA ARG A 718 8.04 -10.51 4.31
C ARG A 718 7.27 -10.62 5.61
N ILE A 719 5.98 -10.95 5.51
CA ILE A 719 5.17 -11.28 6.67
C ILE A 719 5.28 -12.78 6.92
N ASP A 720 5.91 -13.17 8.03
CA ASP A 720 5.98 -14.55 8.50
C ASP A 720 4.78 -14.83 9.41
N VAL A 721 3.99 -15.88 9.14
CA VAL A 721 2.96 -16.39 10.05
C VAL A 721 3.49 -17.56 10.85
N LEU A 722 3.40 -17.45 12.16
CA LEU A 722 4.03 -18.34 13.13
C LEU A 722 3.00 -18.99 14.06
N GLY A 723 3.10 -20.31 14.18
CA GLY A 723 2.45 -21.12 15.21
C GLY A 723 3.28 -21.16 16.48
N ASP A 724 2.63 -20.91 17.62
CA ASP A 724 3.20 -20.84 18.97
C ASP A 724 4.42 -19.88 19.07
N GLY A 725 4.52 -18.93 18.14
CA GLY A 725 5.57 -17.91 18.05
C GLY A 725 6.89 -18.36 17.40
N PHE A 726 7.02 -19.60 16.92
CA PHE A 726 8.28 -20.10 16.33
C PHE A 726 8.12 -21.03 15.12
N THR A 727 6.95 -21.63 14.91
CA THR A 727 6.72 -22.59 13.82
C THR A 727 6.23 -21.87 12.57
N PRO A 728 6.99 -21.84 11.45
CA PRO A 728 6.50 -21.24 10.22
C PRO A 728 5.29 -22.00 9.67
N LEU A 729 4.17 -21.28 9.48
CA LEU A 729 2.93 -21.79 8.92
C LEU A 729 2.70 -21.29 7.51
N ASP A 730 2.98 -20.02 7.26
CA ASP A 730 2.83 -19.34 5.98
C ASP A 730 3.71 -18.09 5.91
N ASP A 731 3.89 -17.54 4.72
CA ASP A 731 4.64 -16.32 4.50
C ASP A 731 4.19 -15.61 3.22
N ARG A 732 4.27 -14.27 3.20
CA ARG A 732 3.92 -13.42 2.04
C ARG A 732 4.86 -12.23 1.91
N GLU A 733 5.22 -11.86 0.69
CA GLU A 733 5.94 -10.62 0.41
C GLU A 733 4.98 -9.44 0.29
N VAL A 734 5.42 -8.29 0.76
CA VAL A 734 4.73 -7.01 0.75
C VAL A 734 5.70 -5.97 0.21
N TYR A 735 5.21 -5.13 -0.69
CA TYR A 735 5.97 -4.14 -1.42
C TYR A 735 5.52 -2.74 -0.98
N PHE A 736 6.49 -1.88 -0.73
CA PHE A 736 6.28 -0.47 -0.42
C PHE A 736 6.90 0.36 -1.53
N LEU A 737 6.07 1.06 -2.28
CA LEU A 737 6.45 1.93 -3.38
C LEU A 737 6.53 3.37 -2.88
N VAL A 738 7.72 3.95 -2.87
CA VAL A 738 7.86 5.40 -2.74
C VAL A 738 7.79 5.98 -4.16
N PRO A 739 6.73 6.74 -4.50
CA PRO A 739 6.61 7.36 -5.81
C PRO A 739 7.78 8.33 -6.05
N PRO A 740 8.13 8.60 -7.31
CA PRO A 740 9.13 9.60 -7.63
C PRO A 740 8.66 11.01 -7.23
N VAL A 741 9.59 11.97 -7.27
CA VAL A 741 9.21 13.38 -7.39
C VAL A 741 9.23 13.69 -8.86
N VAL A 742 8.11 14.17 -9.35
CA VAL A 742 8.04 14.93 -10.59
C VAL A 742 8.30 16.39 -10.19
N THR A 743 9.52 16.86 -10.43
CA THR A 743 9.90 18.24 -10.06
C THR A 743 9.52 19.18 -11.19
N GLN A 744 8.40 19.87 -11.02
CA GLN A 744 7.90 20.96 -11.89
C GLN A 744 8.83 22.20 -11.96
N ASP A 745 9.94 22.22 -11.21
CA ASP A 745 10.84 23.38 -11.07
C ASP A 745 12.30 22.97 -11.34
N GLY A 746 12.86 23.42 -12.47
CA GLY A 746 14.30 23.46 -12.76
C GLY A 746 15.06 24.52 -11.97
#